data_AF-A0A960FH75-F1
#
_entry.id   AF-A0A960FH75-F1
#
_cell.length_a   1.000
_cell.length_b   1.000
_cell.length_c   1.000
_cell.angle_alpha   90.00
_cell.angle_beta   90.00
_cell.angle_gamma   90.00
#
_symmetry.space_group_name_H-M   'P 1'
#
loop_
_entity.id
_entity.type
_entity.pdbx_description
1 polymer ?
#
loop_
_entity_poly.entity_id
_entity_poly.type
_entity_poly.pdbx_seq_one_letter_code
_entity_poly.pdbx_strand_id
1 'polypeptide(L)'
;MSTLITCVAIALGLAAPVSAHPNVDPAPAIGVDRGRSTSGDYATDVFSDPWDFSNDEDVPPIAMIGTENSYGITRNGDGTLTVASVNNSTVKLVRTWGVELPWGRDGLVAPVNADVYTHLSFSMCIDQALHMAVHYWNSAGDNGLLPFYPKAGCQVYDIDLRDISANPPGYQLPWSGAMTRVELLRGGTPTGLNPLVNITLDWVRLRRADAPVSPPTGVPIPKVLTPNVEGGEDYATVSGNPWDFAGPDDVATSGDIAGISFANGEMSGTTIANDSFVELPMRTELNPDRYHRATVEMCLSGAMSFADAPGGGMNARFAWEPRDFEPWSETQDIVVYPGCHRWTVDLATNPATALNDEGTVHKRGWRGQRFDHLRFDINEDPGARGFTLREIKLADDAAFSDAYDITFTDVAGVADTVDIWVTTNRGAFDGTLIASNRKVQNGVNTFRWNGTSATGATLPNGTYWVYLTMKKGSNVGTAYSTGPVRIEKPVPATPSFFVPVTPARLLDTRTGAGGNLAPLGQQVFTELDVTGVGGVPETGVTAVVMNVTVDSPTAGSFLTAWPSGETRPGVSNLNFVPGQTVPNLVTVKVGANGRVNLFNSSGWAHVIADVVGYYTATPPGGGGRFTSLTPTRLLDTRTGEGRGGVVGAVPGGEAVDLQVTGIGGVPATGVTGVALNVTVDQPTRSGFITTWPTGEPRPNASTHNFVPNLTVANLVLAKVGAGGRVSLFNSSGQTHLIADVIGYFSADGGAFVPVSPQRLVDSRDGTGGVSGQLGPGANVATPLATGSPVPGSAGAVVVNVTSVNSTAPSFLTAWPRGVGRPNASTMNPRPGVPVPNQAYLKLGTDGHLEVFNHSGDTDVIVDVFGYIV
;
A
#
# COMPACT_ATOMS: atom_id res chain seq x y z
N MET A 1 -48.68 -59.80 3.38
CA MET A 1 -48.73 -59.25 2.00
C MET A 1 -48.94 -57.75 2.12
N SER A 2 -48.38 -57.00 1.17
CA SER A 2 -48.33 -55.53 1.05
C SER A 2 -47.05 -54.89 1.58
N THR A 3 -46.19 -54.60 0.60
CA THR A 3 -44.97 -53.78 0.62
C THR A 3 -45.35 -52.30 0.78
N LEU A 4 -44.69 -51.57 1.67
CA LEU A 4 -44.67 -50.10 1.67
C LEU A 4 -43.20 -49.66 1.66
N ILE A 5 -42.76 -49.14 0.52
CA ILE A 5 -41.51 -48.39 0.36
C ILE A 5 -41.89 -46.93 0.56
N THR A 6 -41.36 -46.31 1.61
CA THR A 6 -41.42 -44.86 1.83
C THR A 6 -40.09 -44.28 1.41
N CYS A 7 -40.05 -43.58 0.26
CA CYS A 7 -38.94 -42.71 -0.11
C CYS A 7 -38.93 -41.50 0.82
N VAL A 8 -37.87 -41.36 1.61
CA VAL A 8 -37.55 -40.14 2.37
C VAL A 8 -36.90 -39.16 1.40
N ALA A 9 -37.47 -37.97 1.32
CA ALA A 9 -36.88 -36.82 0.66
C ALA A 9 -35.60 -36.39 1.40
N ILE A 10 -34.46 -36.37 0.70
CA ILE A 10 -33.26 -35.67 1.17
C ILE A 10 -33.38 -34.23 0.70
N ALA A 11 -33.61 -33.33 1.66
CA ALA A 11 -33.50 -31.90 1.48
C ALA A 11 -32.04 -31.57 1.11
N LEU A 12 -31.82 -31.06 -0.10
CA LEU A 12 -30.59 -30.36 -0.45
C LEU A 12 -30.52 -29.10 0.43
N GLY A 13 -29.54 -29.11 1.33
CA GLY A 13 -29.22 -27.98 2.20
C GLY A 13 -28.89 -26.75 1.36
N LEU A 14 -29.49 -25.63 1.76
CA LEU A 14 -29.13 -24.28 1.32
C LEU A 14 -27.62 -24.09 1.53
N ALA A 15 -26.90 -23.84 0.45
CA ALA A 15 -25.54 -23.33 0.50
C ALA A 15 -25.55 -22.00 1.27
N ALA A 16 -24.74 -21.88 2.31
CA ALA A 16 -24.45 -20.61 2.93
C ALA A 16 -23.79 -19.68 1.90
N PRO A 17 -24.07 -18.37 1.91
CA PRO A 17 -23.35 -17.44 1.05
C PRO A 17 -21.88 -17.43 1.47
N VAL A 18 -21.01 -17.96 0.62
CA VAL A 18 -19.56 -17.74 0.72
C VAL A 18 -19.36 -16.24 0.63
N SER A 19 -18.72 -15.64 1.63
CA SER A 19 -18.45 -14.21 1.65
C SER A 19 -17.57 -13.85 0.47
N ALA A 20 -17.97 -12.82 -0.27
CA ALA A 20 -17.21 -12.27 -1.39
C ALA A 20 -15.77 -11.97 -0.98
N HIS A 21 -14.84 -12.38 -1.84
CA HIS A 21 -13.44 -11.97 -1.83
C HIS A 21 -13.34 -10.45 -1.69
N PRO A 22 -12.70 -9.89 -0.64
CA PRO A 22 -12.43 -8.47 -0.62
C PRO A 22 -11.23 -8.21 -1.54
N ASN A 23 -11.37 -7.22 -2.43
CA ASN A 23 -10.32 -6.56 -3.23
C ASN A 23 -9.83 -7.23 -4.53
N VAL A 24 -10.75 -7.72 -5.37
CA VAL A 24 -10.56 -7.52 -6.83
C VAL A 24 -11.62 -6.52 -7.23
N ASP A 25 -11.22 -5.29 -7.55
CA ASP A 25 -12.16 -4.32 -8.13
C ASP A 25 -12.80 -5.00 -9.35
N PRO A 26 -14.13 -5.18 -9.39
CA PRO A 26 -14.79 -5.80 -10.53
C PRO A 26 -14.39 -5.00 -11.78
N ALA A 27 -13.88 -5.68 -12.80
CA ALA A 27 -13.57 -5.06 -14.08
C ALA A 27 -14.86 -4.40 -14.57
N PRO A 28 -14.94 -3.05 -14.62
CA PRO A 28 -16.17 -2.44 -15.04
C PRO A 28 -16.33 -2.68 -16.53
N ALA A 29 -17.57 -2.98 -16.89
CA ALA A 29 -18.14 -2.91 -18.22
C ALA A 29 -17.30 -2.15 -19.25
N ILE A 30 -16.57 -2.86 -20.09
CA ILE A 30 -15.79 -2.21 -21.13
C ILE A 30 -16.70 -1.73 -22.25
N GLY A 31 -16.63 -0.43 -22.52
CA GLY A 31 -16.97 0.16 -23.81
C GLY A 31 -18.05 1.24 -23.81
N VAL A 32 -17.64 2.50 -23.56
CA VAL A 32 -17.99 3.71 -24.35
C VAL A 32 -17.32 4.97 -23.74
N ASP A 33 -16.30 5.67 -24.26
CA ASP A 33 -15.48 5.64 -25.49
C ASP A 33 -14.34 6.71 -25.41
N ARG A 34 -13.17 6.47 -26.04
CA ARG A 34 -12.55 7.31 -27.10
C ARG A 34 -11.71 6.42 -28.03
N GLY A 35 -12.25 6.10 -29.21
CA GLY A 35 -11.65 5.16 -30.17
C GLY A 35 -12.34 3.79 -30.17
N ARG A 36 -13.67 3.79 -30.06
CA ARG A 36 -14.55 2.64 -29.86
C ARG A 36 -14.05 1.41 -30.61
N SER A 37 -13.77 0.34 -29.86
CA SER A 37 -13.32 -0.91 -30.45
C SER A 37 -14.25 -1.30 -31.60
N THR A 38 -13.63 -1.58 -32.75
CA THR A 38 -14.31 -2.00 -33.97
C THR A 38 -14.63 -3.50 -33.95
N SER A 39 -14.03 -4.29 -33.04
CA SER A 39 -14.52 -5.64 -32.77
C SER A 39 -15.91 -5.55 -32.13
N GLY A 40 -16.10 -4.63 -31.17
CA GLY A 40 -17.35 -4.44 -30.43
C GLY A 40 -17.87 -5.72 -29.79
N ASP A 41 -16.95 -6.61 -29.40
CA ASP A 41 -17.17 -7.93 -28.85
C ASP A 41 -16.60 -8.00 -27.44
N TYR A 42 -17.41 -8.47 -26.48
CA TYR A 42 -17.07 -8.50 -25.06
C TYR A 42 -15.79 -9.30 -24.78
N ALA A 43 -15.63 -10.48 -25.39
CA ALA A 43 -14.47 -11.32 -25.14
C ALA A 43 -13.17 -10.63 -25.59
N THR A 44 -13.20 -10.08 -26.81
CA THR A 44 -12.08 -9.28 -27.35
C THR A 44 -11.81 -8.03 -26.52
N ASP A 45 -12.86 -7.27 -26.17
CA ASP A 45 -12.71 -5.97 -25.54
C ASP A 45 -12.26 -6.09 -24.07
N VAL A 46 -12.68 -7.15 -23.36
CA VAL A 46 -12.41 -7.39 -21.94
C VAL A 46 -11.18 -8.24 -21.69
N PHE A 47 -11.00 -9.31 -22.47
CA PHE A 47 -9.93 -10.27 -22.25
C PHE A 47 -8.82 -10.19 -23.29
N SER A 48 -8.98 -9.35 -24.33
CA SER A 48 -8.05 -9.32 -25.47
C SER A 48 -7.92 -10.68 -26.17
N ASP A 49 -8.97 -11.50 -26.06
CA ASP A 49 -9.01 -12.87 -26.52
C ASP A 49 -10.43 -13.19 -27.00
N PRO A 50 -10.67 -13.26 -28.32
CA PRO A 50 -11.99 -13.57 -28.87
C PRO A 50 -12.37 -15.03 -28.60
N TRP A 51 -13.68 -15.33 -28.51
CA TRP A 51 -14.16 -16.72 -28.47
C TRP A 51 -14.11 -17.38 -29.85
N ASP A 52 -12.90 -17.72 -30.28
CA ASP A 52 -12.60 -18.39 -31.56
C ASP A 52 -12.09 -19.82 -31.37
N PHE A 53 -12.05 -20.31 -30.13
CA PHE A 53 -11.68 -21.68 -29.74
C PHE A 53 -10.27 -22.10 -30.17
N SER A 54 -9.39 -21.12 -30.41
CA SER A 54 -8.00 -21.36 -30.79
C SER A 54 -7.12 -21.81 -29.61
N ASN A 55 -7.56 -21.60 -28.37
CA ASN A 55 -6.77 -21.84 -27.17
C ASN A 55 -7.59 -22.46 -26.00
N ASP A 56 -6.91 -22.79 -24.91
CA ASP A 56 -7.49 -23.40 -23.70
C ASP A 56 -8.35 -22.42 -22.86
N GLU A 57 -8.14 -21.12 -23.02
CA GLU A 57 -8.86 -20.03 -22.33
C GLU A 57 -10.33 -19.94 -22.79
N ASP A 58 -10.61 -20.38 -24.02
CA ASP A 58 -11.96 -20.47 -24.60
C ASP A 58 -12.86 -21.49 -23.96
N VAL A 59 -12.37 -22.73 -23.84
CA VAL A 59 -13.13 -23.83 -23.21
C VAL A 59 -12.16 -24.77 -22.51
N PRO A 60 -12.02 -24.72 -21.19
CA PRO A 60 -11.10 -25.60 -20.47
C PRO A 60 -11.46 -27.08 -20.70
N PRO A 61 -10.46 -27.98 -20.82
CA PRO A 61 -10.68 -29.39 -21.16
C PRO A 61 -11.28 -30.25 -20.01
N ILE A 62 -11.68 -29.62 -18.89
CA ILE A 62 -12.17 -30.33 -17.70
C ILE A 62 -13.70 -30.44 -17.74
N ALA A 63 -14.22 -31.67 -17.66
CA ALA A 63 -15.65 -31.91 -17.45
C ALA A 63 -16.07 -31.22 -16.13
N MET A 64 -17.01 -30.27 -16.21
CA MET A 64 -17.46 -29.28 -15.19
C MET A 64 -16.98 -27.84 -15.40
N ILE A 65 -15.77 -27.60 -15.91
CA ILE A 65 -15.23 -26.25 -16.13
C ILE A 65 -15.35 -25.92 -17.63
N GLY A 66 -16.56 -25.88 -18.16
CA GLY A 66 -16.70 -25.73 -19.62
C GLY A 66 -18.10 -25.98 -20.09
N THR A 67 -18.49 -27.20 -19.80
CA THR A 67 -19.70 -27.83 -20.26
C THR A 67 -20.18 -28.77 -19.18
N GLU A 68 -21.44 -28.68 -18.78
CA GLU A 68 -22.08 -29.66 -17.91
C GLU A 68 -22.86 -30.66 -18.76
N ASN A 69 -22.95 -31.92 -18.32
CA ASN A 69 -23.69 -32.99 -19.01
C ASN A 69 -23.30 -33.17 -20.50
N SER A 70 -22.05 -32.91 -20.87
CA SER A 70 -21.53 -33.14 -22.24
C SER A 70 -20.57 -34.33 -22.23
N TYR A 71 -20.55 -35.11 -23.31
CA TYR A 71 -19.73 -36.31 -23.45
C TYR A 71 -18.61 -36.06 -24.45
N GLY A 72 -17.46 -35.57 -23.98
CA GLY A 72 -16.32 -35.28 -24.83
C GLY A 72 -16.40 -33.88 -25.46
N ILE A 73 -15.32 -33.14 -25.26
CA ILE A 73 -15.09 -31.83 -25.85
C ILE A 73 -13.79 -31.96 -26.64
N THR A 74 -13.84 -31.61 -27.91
CA THR A 74 -12.67 -31.66 -28.78
C THR A 74 -12.46 -30.30 -29.41
N ARG A 75 -11.39 -29.61 -29.02
CA ARG A 75 -10.80 -28.55 -29.85
C ARG A 75 -10.16 -29.20 -31.06
N ASN A 76 -10.66 -28.86 -32.23
CA ASN A 76 -10.14 -29.38 -33.49
C ASN A 76 -8.97 -28.49 -33.93
N GLY A 77 -8.01 -29.06 -34.66
CA GLY A 77 -6.82 -28.32 -35.12
C GLY A 77 -7.11 -27.21 -36.14
N ASP A 78 -8.37 -27.03 -36.53
CA ASP A 78 -8.86 -25.97 -37.43
C ASP A 78 -9.47 -24.77 -36.68
N GLY A 79 -9.38 -24.73 -35.35
CA GLY A 79 -9.94 -23.65 -34.53
C GLY A 79 -11.42 -23.84 -34.20
N THR A 80 -12.03 -24.99 -34.51
CA THR A 80 -13.42 -25.26 -34.12
C THR A 80 -13.52 -26.07 -32.83
N LEU A 81 -14.59 -25.86 -32.07
CA LEU A 81 -14.95 -26.65 -30.89
C LEU A 81 -16.05 -27.65 -31.24
N THR A 82 -15.78 -28.94 -31.12
CA THR A 82 -16.82 -29.98 -31.23
C THR A 82 -17.23 -30.47 -29.84
N VAL A 83 -18.52 -30.41 -29.56
CA VAL A 83 -19.14 -30.88 -28.31
C VAL A 83 -20.10 -32.01 -28.63
N ALA A 84 -19.81 -33.21 -28.12
CA ALA A 84 -20.76 -34.32 -28.18
C ALA A 84 -21.79 -34.14 -27.06
N SER A 85 -23.00 -33.79 -27.45
CA SER A 85 -24.02 -33.26 -26.56
C SER A 85 -25.18 -34.23 -26.34
N VAL A 86 -25.80 -34.16 -25.17
CA VAL A 86 -27.10 -34.74 -24.79
C VAL A 86 -28.02 -33.66 -24.22
N ASN A 87 -29.23 -33.99 -23.82
CA ASN A 87 -30.15 -33.07 -23.15
C ASN A 87 -29.49 -32.47 -21.90
N ASN A 88 -29.67 -31.16 -21.70
CA ASN A 88 -29.05 -30.35 -20.64
C ASN A 88 -27.52 -30.19 -20.75
N SER A 89 -26.93 -30.50 -21.90
CA SER A 89 -25.56 -30.07 -22.18
C SER A 89 -25.47 -28.55 -22.23
N THR A 90 -24.44 -27.97 -21.63
CA THR A 90 -24.18 -26.53 -21.68
C THR A 90 -22.81 -26.24 -22.30
N VAL A 91 -22.66 -25.07 -22.92
CA VAL A 91 -21.37 -24.45 -23.23
C VAL A 91 -21.37 -23.10 -22.55
N LYS A 92 -20.57 -22.97 -21.48
CA LYS A 92 -20.56 -21.78 -20.64
C LYS A 92 -19.57 -20.75 -21.18
N LEU A 93 -20.08 -19.62 -21.66
CA LEU A 93 -19.29 -18.49 -22.19
C LEU A 93 -18.76 -17.60 -21.05
N VAL A 94 -19.61 -17.30 -20.07
CA VAL A 94 -19.28 -16.57 -18.83
C VAL A 94 -19.78 -17.39 -17.64
N ARG A 95 -19.00 -17.45 -16.56
CA ARG A 95 -19.23 -18.39 -15.43
C ARG A 95 -19.05 -17.72 -14.09
N THR A 96 -19.69 -18.24 -13.05
CA THR A 96 -19.51 -17.80 -11.65
C THR A 96 -19.10 -18.97 -10.78
N TRP A 97 -17.94 -18.87 -10.12
CA TRP A 97 -17.49 -19.88 -9.15
C TRP A 97 -17.21 -19.30 -7.76
N GLY A 98 -17.26 -17.97 -7.60
CA GLY A 98 -16.91 -17.31 -6.34
C GLY A 98 -15.40 -17.10 -6.16
N VAL A 99 -14.58 -17.49 -7.15
CA VAL A 99 -13.11 -17.40 -7.15
C VAL A 99 -12.60 -17.16 -8.57
N GLU A 100 -11.55 -16.36 -8.72
CA GLU A 100 -10.93 -16.05 -10.02
C GLU A 100 -10.29 -17.32 -10.63
N LEU A 101 -10.80 -17.77 -11.79
CA LEU A 101 -10.16 -18.83 -12.58
C LEU A 101 -9.05 -18.23 -13.46
N PRO A 102 -8.01 -18.99 -13.88
CA PRO A 102 -6.73 -18.48 -14.43
C PRO A 102 -6.81 -17.61 -15.68
N TRP A 103 -7.97 -17.54 -16.33
CA TRP A 103 -8.16 -16.83 -17.58
C TRP A 103 -9.11 -15.62 -17.44
N GLY A 104 -9.49 -15.25 -16.21
CA GLY A 104 -10.23 -14.01 -15.92
C GLY A 104 -11.70 -13.99 -16.36
N ARG A 105 -12.22 -15.07 -16.94
CA ARG A 105 -13.61 -15.16 -17.45
C ARG A 105 -14.66 -15.51 -16.37
N ASP A 106 -14.36 -15.20 -15.11
CA ASP A 106 -15.34 -15.26 -14.02
C ASP A 106 -16.22 -13.99 -14.08
N GLY A 107 -17.52 -14.16 -14.28
CA GLY A 107 -18.47 -13.06 -14.36
C GLY A 107 -18.76 -12.37 -13.04
N LEU A 108 -18.26 -12.85 -11.90
CA LEU A 108 -18.19 -12.07 -10.66
C LEU A 108 -17.05 -11.06 -10.70
N VAL A 109 -15.94 -11.40 -11.36
CA VAL A 109 -14.77 -10.51 -11.53
C VAL A 109 -14.99 -9.55 -12.69
N ALA A 110 -15.56 -10.03 -13.80
CA ALA A 110 -15.79 -9.26 -15.01
C ALA A 110 -17.21 -9.49 -15.57
N PRO A 111 -18.28 -9.00 -14.91
CA PRO A 111 -19.64 -9.20 -15.42
C PRO A 111 -19.84 -8.57 -16.80
N VAL A 112 -20.67 -9.21 -17.62
CA VAL A 112 -21.11 -8.63 -18.89
C VAL A 112 -22.00 -7.43 -18.61
N ASN A 113 -21.70 -6.29 -19.23
CA ASN A 113 -22.64 -5.18 -19.29
C ASN A 113 -23.66 -5.40 -20.41
N ALA A 114 -24.83 -5.89 -20.02
CA ALA A 114 -25.97 -6.15 -20.89
C ALA A 114 -26.57 -4.86 -21.51
N ASP A 115 -26.23 -3.69 -20.99
CA ASP A 115 -26.63 -2.41 -21.59
C ASP A 115 -25.77 -2.06 -22.81
N VAL A 116 -24.53 -2.57 -22.86
CA VAL A 116 -23.58 -2.38 -23.97
C VAL A 116 -23.64 -3.54 -24.97
N TYR A 117 -23.49 -4.77 -24.49
CA TYR A 117 -23.47 -5.98 -25.31
C TYR A 117 -24.84 -6.63 -25.32
N THR A 118 -25.50 -6.60 -26.47
CA THR A 118 -26.95 -6.81 -26.59
C THR A 118 -27.30 -7.96 -27.51
N HIS A 119 -26.34 -8.45 -28.28
CA HIS A 119 -26.54 -9.51 -29.24
C HIS A 119 -25.55 -10.64 -29.01
N LEU A 120 -26.02 -11.88 -29.11
CA LEU A 120 -25.16 -13.05 -29.17
C LEU A 120 -25.17 -13.59 -30.60
N SER A 121 -24.01 -13.53 -31.26
CA SER A 121 -23.82 -14.07 -32.60
C SER A 121 -22.84 -15.24 -32.58
N PHE A 122 -23.08 -16.27 -33.37
CA PHE A 122 -22.16 -17.43 -33.43
C PHE A 122 -22.31 -18.23 -34.72
N SER A 123 -21.23 -18.89 -35.12
CA SER A 123 -21.21 -19.87 -36.21
C SER A 123 -21.29 -21.27 -35.64
N MET A 124 -22.30 -22.04 -36.07
CA MET A 124 -22.58 -23.37 -35.54
C MET A 124 -23.03 -24.35 -36.62
N CYS A 125 -22.46 -25.56 -36.60
CA CYS A 125 -22.87 -26.71 -37.37
C CYS A 125 -23.50 -27.77 -36.46
N ILE A 126 -24.66 -28.30 -36.86
CA ILE A 126 -25.30 -29.43 -36.16
C ILE A 126 -25.76 -30.49 -37.14
N ASP A 127 -25.66 -31.76 -36.73
CA ASP A 127 -26.02 -32.90 -37.58
C ASP A 127 -27.54 -33.05 -37.80
N GLN A 128 -28.35 -32.53 -36.87
CA GLN A 128 -29.81 -32.58 -36.93
C GLN A 128 -30.43 -31.39 -36.19
N ALA A 129 -31.69 -31.05 -36.51
CA ALA A 129 -32.42 -29.98 -35.84
C ALA A 129 -32.60 -30.27 -34.34
N LEU A 130 -32.41 -29.24 -33.51
CA LEU A 130 -32.46 -29.35 -32.04
C LEU A 130 -33.17 -28.15 -31.42
N HIS A 131 -33.49 -28.26 -30.13
CA HIS A 131 -33.94 -27.14 -29.31
C HIS A 131 -32.75 -26.65 -28.48
N MET A 132 -32.43 -25.36 -28.60
CA MET A 132 -31.38 -24.73 -27.81
C MET A 132 -31.90 -23.47 -27.14
N ALA A 133 -31.15 -22.95 -26.19
CA ALA A 133 -31.44 -21.67 -25.57
C ALA A 133 -30.15 -20.94 -25.18
N VAL A 134 -30.23 -19.61 -25.10
CA VAL A 134 -29.25 -18.81 -24.35
C VAL A 134 -29.77 -18.69 -22.92
N HIS A 135 -28.99 -19.14 -21.95
CA HIS A 135 -29.34 -19.10 -20.52
C HIS A 135 -28.36 -18.19 -19.78
N TYR A 136 -28.87 -17.32 -18.91
CA TYR A 136 -28.06 -16.30 -18.26
C TYR A 136 -28.58 -15.94 -16.86
N TRP A 137 -27.68 -15.39 -16.04
CA TRP A 137 -27.94 -15.05 -14.63
C TRP A 137 -27.30 -13.71 -14.24
N ASN A 138 -27.91 -13.08 -13.23
CA ASN A 138 -27.32 -11.99 -12.45
C ASN A 138 -26.63 -12.52 -11.17
N SER A 139 -26.01 -11.63 -10.41
CA SER A 139 -25.39 -11.96 -9.12
C SER A 139 -26.36 -12.38 -8.02
N ALA A 140 -27.66 -12.07 -8.15
CA ALA A 140 -28.71 -12.50 -7.22
C ALA A 140 -29.18 -13.94 -7.47
N GLY A 141 -28.72 -14.56 -8.56
CA GLY A 141 -29.13 -15.91 -8.97
C GLY A 141 -30.44 -15.97 -9.75
N ASP A 142 -31.05 -14.82 -10.06
CA ASP A 142 -32.18 -14.75 -11.00
C ASP A 142 -31.70 -15.14 -12.40
N ASN A 143 -32.59 -15.70 -13.22
CA ASN A 143 -32.23 -16.19 -14.54
C ASN A 143 -33.22 -15.87 -15.66
N GLY A 144 -32.68 -15.84 -16.87
CA GLY A 144 -33.43 -15.64 -18.11
C GLY A 144 -33.01 -16.69 -19.13
N LEU A 145 -33.94 -17.09 -20.01
CA LEU A 145 -33.73 -18.17 -20.96
C LEU A 145 -34.43 -17.87 -22.28
N LEU A 146 -33.63 -17.70 -23.33
CA LEU A 146 -34.08 -17.34 -24.69
C LEU A 146 -34.00 -18.56 -25.61
N PRO A 147 -35.12 -19.22 -25.94
CA PRO A 147 -35.12 -20.39 -26.80
C PRO A 147 -34.86 -20.04 -28.28
N PHE A 148 -34.13 -20.89 -28.98
CA PHE A 148 -33.94 -20.83 -30.43
C PHE A 148 -33.88 -22.24 -31.05
N TYR A 149 -34.17 -22.32 -32.35
CA TYR A 149 -34.39 -23.59 -33.06
C TYR A 149 -33.42 -23.73 -34.24
N PRO A 150 -32.20 -24.21 -34.00
CA PRO A 150 -31.21 -24.38 -35.06
C PRO A 150 -31.60 -25.51 -36.02
N LYS A 151 -31.27 -25.32 -37.30
CA LYS A 151 -31.49 -26.30 -38.38
C LYS A 151 -30.24 -27.13 -38.61
N ALA A 152 -30.40 -28.34 -39.14
CA ALA A 152 -29.28 -29.18 -39.57
C ALA A 152 -28.40 -28.44 -40.59
N GLY A 153 -27.08 -28.63 -40.47
CA GLY A 153 -26.05 -27.93 -41.26
C GLY A 153 -25.41 -26.75 -40.54
N CYS A 154 -24.46 -26.10 -41.21
CA CYS A 154 -23.73 -24.94 -40.70
C CYS A 154 -24.50 -23.65 -40.97
N GLN A 155 -24.72 -22.84 -39.93
CA GLN A 155 -25.43 -21.56 -40.01
C GLN A 155 -24.79 -20.53 -39.08
N VAL A 156 -25.01 -19.25 -39.39
CA VAL A 156 -24.70 -18.14 -38.47
C VAL A 156 -26.00 -17.73 -37.77
N TYR A 157 -25.96 -17.68 -36.45
CA TYR A 157 -27.06 -17.23 -35.61
C TYR A 157 -26.73 -15.84 -35.06
N ASP A 158 -27.77 -15.02 -34.91
CA ASP A 158 -27.70 -13.69 -34.32
C ASP A 158 -28.96 -13.47 -33.49
N ILE A 159 -28.78 -13.40 -32.17
CA ILE A 159 -29.86 -13.37 -31.20
C ILE A 159 -29.82 -12.02 -30.48
N ASP A 160 -30.88 -11.22 -30.59
CA ASP A 160 -31.09 -10.04 -29.74
C ASP A 160 -31.48 -10.52 -28.34
N LEU A 161 -30.59 -10.31 -27.38
CA LEU A 161 -30.77 -10.80 -26.01
C LEU A 161 -31.84 -10.00 -25.25
N ARG A 162 -32.26 -8.84 -25.78
CA ARG A 162 -33.34 -8.03 -25.19
C ARG A 162 -34.73 -8.51 -25.59
N ASP A 163 -34.85 -9.36 -26.61
CA ASP A 163 -36.14 -9.91 -27.03
C ASP A 163 -36.59 -11.07 -26.12
N ILE A 164 -37.02 -10.71 -24.91
CA ILE A 164 -37.50 -11.67 -23.90
C ILE A 164 -38.94 -12.16 -24.16
N SER A 165 -39.53 -11.81 -25.30
CA SER A 165 -40.94 -12.14 -25.61
C SER A 165 -41.20 -13.66 -25.69
N ALA A 166 -40.14 -14.44 -25.94
CA ALA A 166 -40.19 -15.89 -26.04
C ALA A 166 -39.75 -16.61 -24.74
N ASN A 167 -39.45 -15.89 -23.65
CA ASN A 167 -38.96 -16.52 -22.42
C ASN A 167 -40.04 -17.40 -21.76
N PRO A 168 -39.71 -18.64 -21.36
CA PRO A 168 -40.67 -19.51 -20.66
C PRO A 168 -41.06 -18.97 -19.27
N PRO A 169 -42.24 -19.36 -18.75
CA PRO A 169 -42.61 -19.09 -17.37
C PRO A 169 -41.53 -19.62 -16.40
N GLY A 170 -41.06 -18.76 -15.49
CA GLY A 170 -39.98 -19.07 -14.54
C GLY A 170 -38.59 -18.56 -14.93
N TYR A 171 -38.39 -18.06 -16.16
CA TYR A 171 -37.12 -17.49 -16.63
C TYR A 171 -37.31 -16.04 -17.09
N GLN A 172 -37.60 -15.14 -16.16
CA GLN A 172 -38.13 -13.80 -16.46
C GLN A 172 -37.11 -12.66 -16.24
N LEU A 173 -35.83 -12.97 -15.99
CA LEU A 173 -34.80 -11.94 -15.87
C LEU A 173 -34.63 -11.20 -17.22
N PRO A 174 -34.76 -9.86 -17.27
CA PRO A 174 -34.46 -9.08 -18.47
C PRO A 174 -32.95 -8.99 -18.72
N TRP A 175 -32.54 -8.90 -19.99
CA TRP A 175 -31.15 -8.63 -20.37
C TRP A 175 -30.78 -7.15 -20.18
N SER A 176 -30.42 -6.78 -18.96
CA SER A 176 -30.02 -5.42 -18.56
C SER A 176 -29.09 -5.41 -17.36
N GLY A 177 -28.17 -4.44 -17.28
CA GLY A 177 -27.21 -4.34 -16.18
C GLY A 177 -26.10 -5.41 -16.24
N ALA A 178 -25.70 -5.96 -15.09
CA ALA A 178 -24.58 -6.89 -14.99
C ALA A 178 -25.04 -8.36 -15.05
N MET A 179 -24.57 -9.10 -16.06
CA MET A 179 -24.76 -10.56 -16.15
C MET A 179 -23.48 -11.28 -15.75
N THR A 180 -23.59 -12.22 -14.83
CA THR A 180 -22.46 -12.93 -14.22
C THR A 180 -22.28 -14.34 -14.78
N ARG A 181 -23.28 -14.88 -15.49
CA ARG A 181 -23.20 -16.16 -16.19
C ARG A 181 -23.98 -16.09 -17.50
N VAL A 182 -23.39 -16.64 -18.57
CA VAL A 182 -24.00 -16.73 -19.90
C VAL A 182 -23.59 -18.06 -20.53
N GLU A 183 -24.54 -18.84 -21.01
CA GLU A 183 -24.28 -20.15 -21.61
C GLU A 183 -25.23 -20.47 -22.77
N LEU A 184 -24.74 -21.31 -23.69
CA LEU A 184 -25.56 -22.01 -24.66
C LEU A 184 -26.03 -23.33 -24.04
N LEU A 185 -27.33 -23.52 -23.96
CA LEU A 185 -27.97 -24.71 -23.39
C LEU A 185 -28.64 -25.53 -24.48
N ARG A 186 -28.38 -26.84 -24.52
CA ARG A 186 -29.21 -27.77 -25.27
C ARG A 186 -30.44 -28.16 -24.45
N GLY A 187 -31.61 -27.76 -24.93
CA GLY A 187 -32.90 -28.17 -24.37
C GLY A 187 -33.27 -29.61 -24.73
N GLY A 188 -34.26 -30.16 -24.02
CA GLY A 188 -34.82 -31.48 -24.32
C GLY A 188 -35.47 -31.53 -25.72
N THR A 189 -35.42 -32.69 -26.38
CA THR A 189 -36.09 -32.87 -27.68
C THR A 189 -37.63 -32.94 -27.51
N PRO A 190 -38.41 -32.49 -28.50
CA PRO A 190 -39.88 -32.65 -28.49
C PRO A 190 -40.37 -34.10 -28.37
N THR A 191 -39.52 -35.07 -28.75
CA THR A 191 -39.84 -36.49 -28.80
C THR A 191 -39.48 -37.23 -27.52
N GLY A 192 -38.84 -36.57 -26.54
CA GLY A 192 -38.35 -37.18 -25.31
C GLY A 192 -37.11 -38.08 -25.48
N LEU A 193 -36.59 -38.21 -26.70
CA LEU A 193 -35.38 -38.98 -26.99
C LEU A 193 -34.13 -38.15 -26.64
N ASN A 194 -33.09 -38.82 -26.13
CA ASN A 194 -31.81 -38.19 -25.77
C ASN A 194 -30.64 -38.71 -26.64
N PRO A 195 -30.69 -38.56 -27.98
CA PRO A 195 -29.59 -39.01 -28.83
C PRO A 195 -28.36 -38.12 -28.64
N LEU A 196 -27.17 -38.71 -28.75
CA LEU A 196 -25.93 -37.95 -28.86
C LEU A 196 -25.96 -37.12 -30.15
N VAL A 197 -25.65 -35.83 -30.06
CA VAL A 197 -25.55 -34.94 -31.23
C VAL A 197 -24.28 -34.14 -31.13
N ASN A 198 -23.52 -34.09 -32.22
CA ASN A 198 -22.34 -33.26 -32.29
C ASN A 198 -22.76 -31.83 -32.65
N ILE A 199 -22.27 -30.89 -31.85
CA ILE A 199 -22.37 -29.45 -32.11
C ILE A 199 -20.96 -28.96 -32.36
N THR A 200 -20.71 -28.39 -33.53
CA THR A 200 -19.42 -27.76 -33.84
C THR A 200 -19.61 -26.25 -33.84
N LEU A 201 -18.88 -25.55 -32.99
CA LEU A 201 -18.81 -24.10 -32.93
C LEU A 201 -17.50 -23.63 -33.57
N ASP A 202 -17.59 -22.57 -34.37
CA ASP A 202 -16.44 -21.95 -35.04
C ASP A 202 -16.04 -20.64 -34.34
N TRP A 203 -17.01 -19.78 -34.04
CA TRP A 203 -16.78 -18.61 -33.19
C TRP A 203 -18.07 -18.20 -32.47
N VAL A 204 -17.92 -17.50 -31.35
CA VAL A 204 -19.02 -16.91 -30.58
C VAL A 204 -18.68 -15.45 -30.27
N ARG A 205 -19.68 -14.56 -30.32
CA ARG A 205 -19.50 -13.13 -30.06
C ARG A 205 -20.65 -12.58 -29.27
N LEU A 206 -20.33 -12.01 -28.11
CA LEU A 206 -21.28 -11.23 -27.32
C LEU A 206 -21.03 -9.77 -27.65
N ARG A 207 -21.80 -9.24 -28.59
CA ARG A 207 -21.47 -8.02 -29.32
C ARG A 207 -22.46 -6.90 -29.07
N ARG A 208 -22.01 -5.69 -29.38
CA ARG A 208 -22.88 -4.52 -29.52
C ARG A 208 -23.73 -4.63 -30.79
N ALA A 209 -24.90 -4.00 -30.77
CA ALA A 209 -25.81 -3.98 -31.92
C ALA A 209 -25.18 -3.36 -33.18
N ASP A 210 -24.28 -2.39 -33.01
CA ASP A 210 -23.61 -1.67 -34.11
C ASP A 210 -22.34 -2.36 -34.63
N ALA A 211 -21.88 -3.43 -33.98
CA ALA A 211 -20.75 -4.23 -34.44
C ALA A 211 -21.19 -5.25 -35.52
N PRO A 212 -20.30 -5.66 -36.44
CA PRO A 212 -20.59 -6.70 -37.43
C PRO A 212 -21.08 -8.00 -36.77
N VAL A 213 -21.89 -8.81 -37.47
CA VAL A 213 -22.37 -10.12 -36.97
C VAL A 213 -21.22 -11.14 -36.89
N SER A 214 -20.48 -11.29 -37.98
CA SER A 214 -19.29 -12.16 -38.05
C SER A 214 -18.02 -11.42 -37.58
N PRO A 215 -17.01 -12.15 -37.07
CA PRO A 215 -15.74 -11.55 -36.64
C PRO A 215 -15.14 -10.68 -37.75
N PRO A 216 -14.88 -9.38 -37.50
CA PRO A 216 -14.27 -8.50 -38.49
C PRO A 216 -12.79 -8.85 -38.68
N THR A 217 -12.29 -8.76 -39.91
CA THR A 217 -10.88 -8.99 -40.22
C THR A 217 -10.05 -7.71 -40.10
N GLY A 218 -8.76 -7.87 -39.78
CA GLY A 218 -7.81 -6.76 -39.72
C GLY A 218 -8.04 -5.77 -38.58
N VAL A 219 -8.80 -6.15 -37.55
CA VAL A 219 -8.94 -5.37 -36.31
C VAL A 219 -7.76 -5.69 -35.40
N PRO A 220 -7.02 -4.68 -34.90
CA PRO A 220 -6.02 -4.91 -33.86
C PRO A 220 -6.62 -5.56 -32.61
N ILE A 221 -5.88 -6.46 -31.98
CA ILE A 221 -6.23 -7.10 -30.71
C ILE A 221 -5.10 -6.75 -29.72
N PRO A 222 -5.16 -5.57 -29.07
CA PRO A 222 -4.12 -5.13 -28.16
C PRO A 222 -4.09 -6.04 -26.93
N LYS A 223 -2.90 -6.37 -26.43
CA LYS A 223 -2.72 -7.00 -25.11
C LYS A 223 -1.65 -6.23 -24.36
N VAL A 224 -2.00 -5.67 -23.20
CA VAL A 224 -1.02 -5.07 -22.29
C VAL A 224 -0.37 -6.19 -21.49
N LEU A 225 0.96 -6.27 -21.57
CA LEU A 225 1.75 -7.29 -20.89
C LEU A 225 2.29 -6.77 -19.55
N THR A 226 2.69 -5.49 -19.49
CA THR A 226 3.01 -4.79 -18.23
C THR A 226 2.47 -3.36 -18.25
N PRO A 227 1.96 -2.82 -17.12
CA PRO A 227 1.79 -3.47 -15.83
C PRO A 227 0.75 -4.61 -15.88
N ASN A 228 0.88 -5.60 -14.99
CA ASN A 228 -0.01 -6.74 -14.87
C ASN A 228 -0.21 -7.11 -13.39
N VAL A 229 -1.11 -8.05 -13.10
CA VAL A 229 -1.40 -8.48 -11.72
C VAL A 229 -0.20 -9.11 -11.01
N GLU A 230 0.74 -9.70 -11.74
CA GLU A 230 1.94 -10.36 -11.19
C GLU A 230 3.03 -9.39 -10.72
N GLY A 231 2.81 -8.08 -10.90
CA GLY A 231 3.74 -7.04 -10.46
C GLY A 231 5.05 -6.96 -11.25
N GLY A 232 5.97 -6.18 -10.71
CA GLY A 232 7.25 -5.82 -11.29
C GLY A 232 8.40 -6.75 -10.89
N GLU A 233 9.40 -6.15 -10.25
CA GLU A 233 10.66 -6.80 -9.89
C GLU A 233 10.44 -7.87 -8.82
N ASP A 234 11.06 -9.04 -8.99
CA ASP A 234 10.94 -10.17 -8.07
C ASP A 234 11.98 -10.11 -6.95
N TYR A 235 11.53 -10.27 -5.69
CA TYR A 235 12.38 -10.24 -4.50
C TYR A 235 13.51 -11.27 -4.55
N ALA A 236 13.22 -12.51 -4.94
CA ALA A 236 14.18 -13.61 -4.92
C ALA A 236 15.27 -13.39 -5.97
N THR A 237 14.88 -12.94 -7.17
CA THR A 237 15.79 -12.52 -8.24
C THR A 237 16.73 -11.41 -7.78
N VAL A 238 16.21 -10.34 -7.15
CA VAL A 238 17.04 -9.24 -6.62
C VAL A 238 17.96 -9.72 -5.50
N SER A 239 17.50 -10.70 -4.73
CA SER A 239 18.29 -11.35 -3.68
C SER A 239 19.32 -12.37 -4.22
N GLY A 240 19.40 -12.54 -5.54
CA GLY A 240 20.46 -13.27 -6.25
C GLY A 240 20.10 -14.69 -6.72
N ASN A 241 18.91 -15.20 -6.40
CA ASN A 241 18.44 -16.50 -6.88
C ASN A 241 16.89 -16.52 -6.95
N PRO A 242 16.27 -16.55 -8.13
CA PRO A 242 14.81 -16.68 -8.25
C PRO A 242 14.35 -18.02 -7.66
N TRP A 243 13.13 -18.09 -7.14
CA TRP A 243 12.54 -19.38 -6.74
C TRP A 243 11.89 -20.06 -7.95
N ASP A 244 12.74 -20.44 -8.91
CA ASP A 244 12.35 -21.12 -10.16
C ASP A 244 12.47 -22.66 -10.04
N PHE A 245 12.83 -23.16 -8.87
CA PHE A 245 12.97 -24.59 -8.56
C PHE A 245 13.88 -25.34 -9.53
N ALA A 246 14.87 -24.65 -10.11
CA ALA A 246 15.92 -25.28 -10.88
C ALA A 246 16.86 -26.13 -10.00
N GLY A 247 16.89 -25.86 -8.68
CA GLY A 247 17.72 -26.58 -7.73
C GLY A 247 17.13 -26.66 -6.32
N PRO A 248 17.70 -27.52 -5.45
CA PRO A 248 17.26 -27.66 -4.07
C PRO A 248 17.52 -26.42 -3.21
N ASP A 249 18.36 -25.48 -3.66
CA ASP A 249 18.64 -24.22 -2.98
C ASP A 249 17.49 -23.21 -3.04
N ASP A 250 16.42 -23.51 -3.80
CA ASP A 250 15.17 -22.74 -3.84
C ASP A 250 14.18 -23.15 -2.73
N VAL A 251 14.51 -24.19 -1.96
CA VAL A 251 13.70 -24.69 -0.85
C VAL A 251 14.52 -24.65 0.44
N ALA A 252 14.12 -23.80 1.39
CA ALA A 252 14.77 -23.72 2.69
C ALA A 252 14.47 -24.96 3.54
N THR A 253 13.21 -25.37 3.58
CA THR A 253 12.74 -26.61 4.19
C THR A 253 11.41 -27.02 3.56
N SER A 254 10.98 -28.26 3.80
CA SER A 254 9.68 -28.77 3.35
C SER A 254 9.09 -29.72 4.38
N GLY A 255 7.77 -29.82 4.42
CA GLY A 255 7.02 -30.70 5.31
C GLY A 255 5.99 -31.51 4.54
N ASP A 256 5.76 -32.75 4.99
CA ASP A 256 4.71 -33.65 4.48
C ASP A 256 4.73 -33.91 2.97
N ILE A 257 5.94 -33.90 2.39
CA ILE A 257 6.17 -34.24 0.99
C ILE A 257 7.12 -35.43 0.88
N ALA A 258 6.70 -36.45 0.12
CA ALA A 258 7.52 -37.60 -0.25
C ALA A 258 8.08 -37.48 -1.66
N GLY A 259 9.28 -38.03 -1.87
CA GLY A 259 9.87 -38.22 -3.20
C GLY A 259 10.27 -36.94 -3.94
N ILE A 260 10.71 -35.90 -3.21
CA ILE A 260 11.15 -34.64 -3.80
C ILE A 260 12.24 -34.88 -4.84
N SER A 261 12.07 -34.30 -6.02
CA SER A 261 13.05 -34.30 -7.11
C SER A 261 13.07 -32.95 -7.81
N PHE A 262 14.26 -32.56 -8.29
CA PHE A 262 14.47 -31.33 -9.07
C PHE A 262 14.97 -31.73 -10.45
N ALA A 263 14.18 -31.47 -11.48
CA ALA A 263 14.52 -31.81 -12.85
C ALA A 263 13.79 -30.89 -13.83
N ASN A 264 14.44 -30.56 -14.94
CA ASN A 264 13.89 -29.71 -16.01
C ASN A 264 13.44 -28.30 -15.56
N GLY A 265 14.02 -27.76 -14.48
CA GLY A 265 13.61 -26.45 -13.95
C GLY A 265 12.33 -26.53 -13.12
N GLU A 266 12.03 -27.67 -12.50
CA GLU A 266 10.83 -27.87 -11.70
C GLU A 266 11.15 -28.74 -10.47
N MET A 267 10.45 -28.48 -9.36
CA MET A 267 10.38 -29.36 -8.19
C MET A 267 9.15 -30.26 -8.31
N SER A 268 9.31 -31.57 -8.20
CA SER A 268 8.17 -32.51 -8.16
C SER A 268 8.18 -33.35 -6.89
N GLY A 269 7.00 -33.71 -6.41
CA GLY A 269 6.83 -34.52 -5.20
C GLY A 269 5.42 -35.10 -5.07
N THR A 270 5.17 -35.79 -3.97
CA THR A 270 3.84 -36.29 -3.60
C THR A 270 3.53 -35.80 -2.19
N THR A 271 2.45 -35.04 -2.01
CA THR A 271 1.93 -34.69 -0.67
C THR A 271 1.56 -35.98 0.06
N ILE A 272 1.71 -36.04 1.39
CA ILE A 272 1.39 -37.24 2.18
C ILE A 272 0.57 -36.97 3.44
N ALA A 273 0.29 -35.71 3.77
CA ALA A 273 -0.59 -35.29 4.86
C ALA A 273 -1.16 -33.89 4.60
N ASN A 274 -2.10 -33.47 5.45
CA ASN A 274 -2.60 -32.09 5.49
C ASN A 274 -1.44 -31.10 5.67
N ASP A 275 -1.57 -29.93 5.06
CA ASP A 275 -0.62 -28.80 5.16
C ASP A 275 0.78 -29.08 4.64
N SER A 276 0.88 -29.89 3.57
CA SER A 276 2.15 -30.07 2.87
C SER A 276 2.71 -28.73 2.39
N PHE A 277 3.96 -28.41 2.72
CA PHE A 277 4.51 -27.07 2.46
C PHE A 277 5.94 -27.07 1.94
N VAL A 278 6.29 -25.98 1.26
CA VAL A 278 7.67 -25.59 0.95
C VAL A 278 7.95 -24.21 1.54
N GLU A 279 9.02 -24.10 2.33
CA GLU A 279 9.50 -22.83 2.86
C GLU A 279 10.54 -22.22 1.93
N LEU A 280 10.42 -20.91 1.71
CA LEU A 280 11.19 -20.17 0.72
C LEU A 280 12.41 -19.51 1.39
N PRO A 281 13.60 -19.60 0.78
CA PRO A 281 14.82 -19.04 1.36
C PRO A 281 14.84 -17.51 1.34
N MET A 282 14.74 -16.90 2.52
CA MET A 282 14.83 -15.45 2.72
C MET A 282 16.29 -15.00 2.84
N ARG A 283 16.90 -14.63 1.70
CA ARG A 283 18.34 -14.30 1.62
C ARG A 283 18.66 -12.86 2.07
N THR A 284 17.70 -11.95 1.98
CA THR A 284 17.82 -10.56 2.45
C THR A 284 16.63 -10.19 3.33
N GLU A 285 16.66 -9.02 3.99
CA GLU A 285 15.47 -8.56 4.70
C GLU A 285 14.41 -8.12 3.69
N LEU A 286 13.28 -8.83 3.67
CA LEU A 286 12.12 -8.47 2.84
C LEU A 286 11.47 -7.20 3.37
N ASN A 287 11.04 -6.33 2.44
CA ASN A 287 10.16 -5.21 2.73
C ASN A 287 8.72 -5.55 2.28
N PRO A 288 7.82 -5.92 3.21
CA PRO A 288 6.44 -6.32 2.86
C PRO A 288 5.58 -5.17 2.34
N ASP A 289 5.98 -3.91 2.55
CA ASP A 289 5.29 -2.76 1.96
C ASP A 289 5.62 -2.60 0.48
N ARG A 290 6.77 -3.14 0.04
CA ARG A 290 7.20 -3.12 -1.36
C ARG A 290 6.79 -4.38 -2.11
N TYR A 291 7.11 -5.55 -1.54
CA TYR A 291 6.93 -6.84 -2.18
C TYR A 291 5.73 -7.56 -1.57
N HIS A 292 4.67 -7.74 -2.36
CA HIS A 292 3.41 -8.29 -1.86
C HIS A 292 2.56 -9.00 -2.93
N ARG A 293 2.98 -8.99 -4.21
CA ARG A 293 2.32 -9.74 -5.29
C ARG A 293 2.96 -11.12 -5.38
N ALA A 294 2.40 -12.10 -4.70
CA ALA A 294 2.91 -13.47 -4.74
C ALA A 294 2.26 -14.23 -5.90
N THR A 295 3.07 -14.80 -6.78
CA THR A 295 2.62 -15.65 -7.89
C THR A 295 3.19 -17.05 -7.72
N VAL A 296 2.38 -18.08 -7.94
CA VAL A 296 2.81 -19.48 -7.91
C VAL A 296 2.36 -20.18 -9.18
N GLU A 297 3.26 -20.94 -9.80
CA GLU A 297 2.94 -21.86 -10.89
C GLU A 297 3.11 -23.30 -10.42
N MET A 298 2.02 -24.06 -10.43
CA MET A 298 1.96 -25.42 -9.91
C MET A 298 1.07 -26.31 -10.77
N CYS A 299 1.48 -27.57 -10.92
CA CYS A 299 0.67 -28.65 -11.46
C CYS A 299 0.21 -29.59 -10.35
N LEU A 300 -1.08 -29.96 -10.36
CA LEU A 300 -1.64 -30.95 -9.45
C LEU A 300 -2.27 -32.13 -10.20
N SER A 301 -2.08 -33.34 -9.68
CA SER A 301 -2.71 -34.57 -10.19
C SER A 301 -4.02 -34.90 -9.45
N GLY A 302 -4.81 -35.83 -9.99
CA GLY A 302 -6.00 -36.39 -9.34
C GLY A 302 -7.32 -35.69 -9.70
N ALA A 303 -8.39 -35.98 -8.96
CA ALA A 303 -9.71 -35.36 -9.12
C ALA A 303 -9.87 -34.13 -8.23
N MET A 304 -10.80 -33.23 -8.58
CA MET A 304 -11.16 -32.05 -7.78
C MET A 304 -12.19 -32.41 -6.70
N SER A 305 -11.88 -32.07 -5.44
CA SER A 305 -12.78 -32.25 -4.29
C SER A 305 -12.33 -31.33 -3.14
N PHE A 306 -13.29 -30.68 -2.46
CA PHE A 306 -13.06 -29.87 -1.25
C PHE A 306 -13.29 -30.68 0.04
N ALA A 307 -13.50 -31.99 -0.06
CA ALA A 307 -13.69 -32.81 1.14
C ALA A 307 -12.39 -32.87 1.94
N ASP A 308 -12.50 -32.81 3.27
CA ASP A 308 -11.42 -33.15 4.19
C ASP A 308 -11.28 -34.68 4.28
N ALA A 309 -10.77 -35.29 3.21
CA ALA A 309 -10.56 -36.72 3.06
C ALA A 309 -9.55 -37.01 1.94
N PRO A 310 -8.84 -38.16 1.95
CA PRO A 310 -7.85 -38.47 0.92
C PRO A 310 -8.40 -38.37 -0.50
N GLY A 311 -7.74 -37.57 -1.34
CA GLY A 311 -8.23 -37.22 -2.68
C GLY A 311 -9.10 -35.96 -2.72
N GLY A 312 -9.20 -35.24 -1.60
CA GLY A 312 -9.84 -33.93 -1.43
C GLY A 312 -8.84 -32.79 -1.19
N GLY A 313 -9.19 -31.80 -0.36
CA GLY A 313 -8.26 -30.75 0.11
C GLY A 313 -7.72 -29.79 -0.95
N MET A 314 -8.58 -29.26 -1.82
CA MET A 314 -8.21 -28.38 -2.95
C MET A 314 -7.97 -26.89 -2.58
N ASN A 315 -7.30 -26.65 -1.45
CA ASN A 315 -6.97 -25.33 -0.92
C ASN A 315 -5.47 -25.24 -0.65
N ALA A 316 -4.81 -24.20 -1.16
CA ALA A 316 -3.43 -23.84 -0.89
C ALA A 316 -3.37 -22.52 -0.11
N ARG A 317 -2.21 -22.15 0.46
CA ARG A 317 -2.04 -20.86 1.14
C ARG A 317 -0.59 -20.39 1.12
N PHE A 318 -0.40 -19.07 1.23
CA PHE A 318 0.88 -18.54 1.70
C PHE A 318 0.80 -18.32 3.21
N ALA A 319 1.86 -18.67 3.92
CA ALA A 319 1.98 -18.46 5.35
C ALA A 319 3.32 -17.79 5.70
N TRP A 320 3.32 -16.94 6.72
CA TRP A 320 4.50 -16.23 7.21
C TRP A 320 4.53 -16.14 8.74
N GLU A 321 5.73 -16.08 9.30
CA GLU A 321 5.95 -15.97 10.75
C GLU A 321 6.69 -14.67 11.11
N PRO A 322 6.02 -13.68 11.73
CA PRO A 322 6.68 -12.44 12.15
C PRO A 322 7.72 -12.68 13.26
N ARG A 323 8.88 -12.01 13.17
CA ARG A 323 10.05 -12.19 14.09
C ARG A 323 9.75 -12.07 15.59
N ASP A 324 8.69 -11.35 15.95
CA ASP A 324 8.33 -11.05 17.33
C ASP A 324 6.96 -11.62 17.72
N PHE A 325 6.45 -12.60 16.97
CA PHE A 325 5.07 -13.04 17.11
C PHE A 325 4.85 -14.48 16.62
N GLU A 326 4.52 -15.37 17.56
CA GLU A 326 3.83 -16.64 17.27
C GLU A 326 2.34 -16.49 17.63
N PRO A 327 1.39 -17.04 16.85
CA PRO A 327 1.56 -18.04 15.77
C PRO A 327 1.69 -17.45 14.35
N TRP A 328 1.88 -18.34 13.36
CA TRP A 328 1.88 -18.05 11.92
C TRP A 328 0.66 -17.22 11.49
N SER A 329 0.86 -16.36 10.49
CA SER A 329 -0.19 -15.68 9.73
C SER A 329 -0.24 -16.24 8.32
N GLU A 330 -1.40 -16.19 7.68
CA GLU A 330 -1.63 -16.86 6.40
C GLU A 330 -2.55 -16.03 5.50
N THR A 331 -2.63 -16.38 4.21
CA THR A 331 -3.61 -15.83 3.27
C THR A 331 -5.02 -16.36 3.54
N GLN A 332 -6.00 -15.88 2.77
CA GLN A 332 -7.20 -16.69 2.53
C GLN A 332 -6.82 -17.95 1.75
N ASP A 333 -7.68 -18.96 1.78
CA ASP A 333 -7.49 -20.17 0.98
C ASP A 333 -7.45 -19.84 -0.51
N ILE A 334 -6.46 -20.40 -1.17
CA ILE A 334 -6.27 -20.34 -2.61
C ILE A 334 -6.84 -21.63 -3.17
N VAL A 335 -7.97 -21.58 -3.87
CA VAL A 335 -8.52 -22.76 -4.50
C VAL A 335 -7.58 -23.24 -5.62
N VAL A 336 -7.05 -24.44 -5.45
CA VAL A 336 -6.18 -25.12 -6.43
C VAL A 336 -6.92 -26.30 -7.03
N TYR A 337 -6.52 -26.74 -8.23
CA TYR A 337 -7.23 -27.84 -8.90
C TYR A 337 -6.35 -28.56 -9.93
N PRO A 338 -6.74 -29.76 -10.40
CA PRO A 338 -5.89 -30.60 -11.24
C PRO A 338 -5.47 -29.92 -12.56
N GLY A 339 -4.27 -30.24 -13.03
CA GLY A 339 -3.61 -29.58 -14.15
C GLY A 339 -2.58 -28.54 -13.69
N CYS A 340 -1.91 -27.91 -14.65
CA CYS A 340 -0.93 -26.84 -14.41
C CYS A 340 -1.62 -25.49 -14.49
N HIS A 341 -1.52 -24.71 -13.41
CA HIS A 341 -2.09 -23.37 -13.34
C HIS A 341 -1.14 -22.41 -12.65
N ARG A 342 -1.45 -21.12 -12.81
CA ARG A 342 -0.71 -20.01 -12.26
C ARG A 342 -1.67 -19.12 -11.49
N TRP A 343 -1.34 -18.82 -10.23
CA TRP A 343 -2.17 -18.01 -9.35
C TRP A 343 -1.37 -16.83 -8.83
N THR A 344 -1.99 -15.66 -8.79
CA THR A 344 -1.40 -14.46 -8.21
C THR A 344 -2.29 -13.94 -7.09
N VAL A 345 -1.70 -13.70 -5.92
CA VAL A 345 -2.38 -13.16 -4.75
C VAL A 345 -1.68 -11.89 -4.27
N ASP A 346 -2.47 -10.91 -3.85
CA ASP A 346 -1.96 -9.70 -3.21
C ASP A 346 -1.97 -9.86 -1.69
N LEU A 347 -0.81 -10.19 -1.13
CA LEU A 347 -0.64 -10.45 0.29
C LEU A 347 -0.94 -9.21 1.14
N ALA A 348 -0.81 -8.00 0.58
CA ALA A 348 -1.12 -6.75 1.28
C ALA A 348 -2.63 -6.56 1.55
N THR A 349 -3.50 -7.25 0.82
CA THR A 349 -4.95 -7.13 0.97
C THR A 349 -5.54 -7.97 2.10
N ASN A 350 -4.71 -8.72 2.82
CA ASN A 350 -5.17 -9.54 3.95
C ASN A 350 -5.01 -8.77 5.29
N PRO A 351 -6.02 -8.00 5.75
CA PRO A 351 -5.93 -7.27 7.01
C PRO A 351 -5.82 -8.26 8.18
N ALA A 352 -5.24 -7.81 9.29
CA ALA A 352 -5.11 -8.59 10.52
C ALA A 352 -6.45 -9.14 11.08
N THR A 353 -7.58 -8.62 10.60
CA THR A 353 -8.94 -8.99 11.01
C THR A 353 -9.71 -9.81 9.96
N ALA A 354 -9.09 -10.19 8.83
CA ALA A 354 -9.76 -11.02 7.83
C ALA A 354 -10.11 -12.40 8.41
N LEU A 355 -11.26 -12.95 8.03
CA LEU A 355 -11.69 -14.30 8.38
C LEU A 355 -11.00 -15.29 7.45
N ASN A 356 -9.86 -15.86 7.82
CA ASN A 356 -9.28 -17.06 7.17
C ASN A 356 -9.27 -18.24 8.15
N ASP A 357 -9.18 -19.46 7.62
CA ASP A 357 -9.48 -20.72 8.30
C ASP A 357 -8.65 -21.01 9.58
N GLU A 358 -9.15 -21.97 10.36
CA GLU A 358 -8.69 -22.62 11.60
C GLU A 358 -7.87 -21.78 12.61
N GLY A 359 -8.60 -21.26 13.62
CA GLY A 359 -8.18 -21.37 15.02
C GLY A 359 -7.07 -20.46 15.58
N THR A 360 -6.34 -19.68 14.78
CA THR A 360 -5.27 -18.81 15.31
C THR A 360 -5.85 -17.49 15.86
N VAL A 361 -5.76 -17.32 17.18
CA VAL A 361 -6.48 -16.29 17.96
C VAL A 361 -5.93 -14.87 17.78
N HIS A 362 -4.74 -14.73 17.17
CA HIS A 362 -4.06 -13.47 16.94
C HIS A 362 -3.34 -13.52 15.58
N LYS A 363 -3.83 -12.80 14.57
CA LYS A 363 -3.26 -12.76 13.21
C LYS A 363 -2.68 -11.37 12.91
N ARG A 364 -1.60 -11.28 12.13
CA ARG A 364 -1.02 -10.00 11.67
C ARG A 364 -1.14 -9.92 10.14
N GLY A 365 -1.55 -8.75 9.64
CA GLY A 365 -1.54 -8.49 8.19
C GLY A 365 -0.12 -8.38 7.64
N TRP A 366 0.04 -8.45 6.32
CA TRP A 366 1.33 -8.49 5.63
C TRP A 366 2.19 -7.23 5.79
N ARG A 367 1.59 -6.05 5.59
CA ARG A 367 2.29 -4.76 5.58
C ARG A 367 2.84 -4.35 6.94
N GLY A 368 3.96 -3.62 6.92
CA GLY A 368 4.66 -3.14 8.10
C GLY A 368 5.33 -4.21 8.98
N GLN A 369 5.27 -5.50 8.59
CA GLN A 369 5.88 -6.59 9.34
C GLN A 369 7.38 -6.74 9.06
N ARG A 370 8.03 -7.52 9.92
CA ARG A 370 9.30 -8.19 9.66
C ARG A 370 9.11 -9.67 9.97
N PHE A 371 9.47 -10.55 9.04
CA PHE A 371 9.39 -12.00 9.22
C PHE A 371 10.62 -12.66 8.62
N ASP A 372 11.00 -13.80 9.20
CA ASP A 372 12.12 -14.63 8.73
C ASP A 372 11.64 -15.84 7.92
N HIS A 373 10.38 -16.22 8.08
CA HIS A 373 9.80 -17.39 7.44
C HIS A 373 8.66 -16.98 6.53
N LEU A 374 8.73 -17.47 5.29
CA LEU A 374 7.68 -17.40 4.28
C LEU A 374 7.59 -18.77 3.64
N ARG A 375 6.39 -19.34 3.59
CA ARG A 375 6.17 -20.65 2.97
C ARG A 375 4.90 -20.65 2.13
N PHE A 376 4.84 -21.64 1.24
CA PHE A 376 3.67 -21.96 0.44
C PHE A 376 3.19 -23.37 0.79
N ASP A 377 1.95 -23.48 1.24
CA ASP A 377 1.28 -24.74 1.52
C ASP A 377 0.55 -25.18 0.25
N ILE A 378 0.92 -26.35 -0.27
CA ILE A 378 0.57 -26.88 -1.59
C ILE A 378 -0.91 -27.24 -1.68
N ASN A 379 -1.39 -27.95 -0.67
CA ASN A 379 -2.79 -28.34 -0.53
C ASN A 379 -3.10 -28.76 0.92
N GLU A 380 -4.39 -28.87 1.23
CA GLU A 380 -4.93 -29.43 2.48
C GLU A 380 -5.43 -30.88 2.28
N ASP A 381 -4.85 -31.65 1.34
CA ASP A 381 -5.28 -33.03 1.08
C ASP A 381 -4.63 -33.97 2.11
N PRO A 382 -5.41 -34.72 2.93
CA PRO A 382 -4.83 -35.67 3.88
C PRO A 382 -4.29 -36.93 3.19
N GLY A 383 -4.53 -37.07 1.88
CA GLY A 383 -4.08 -38.17 1.03
C GLY A 383 -2.85 -37.84 0.19
N ALA A 384 -2.48 -38.82 -0.64
CA ALA A 384 -1.33 -38.70 -1.53
C ALA A 384 -1.69 -38.00 -2.85
N ARG A 385 -1.02 -36.89 -3.16
CA ARG A 385 -1.22 -36.18 -4.44
C ARG A 385 0.11 -35.77 -5.06
N GLY A 386 0.32 -36.19 -6.31
CA GLY A 386 1.46 -35.74 -7.09
C GLY A 386 1.31 -34.28 -7.45
N PHE A 387 2.38 -33.51 -7.26
CA PHE A 387 2.46 -32.11 -7.66
C PHE A 387 3.81 -31.80 -8.33
N THR A 388 3.82 -30.69 -9.05
CA THR A 388 5.03 -30.06 -9.59
C THR A 388 4.96 -28.56 -9.34
N LEU A 389 5.99 -27.96 -8.74
CA LEU A 389 6.20 -26.53 -8.59
C LEU A 389 7.22 -26.06 -9.62
N ARG A 390 6.89 -24.98 -10.33
CA ARG A 390 7.72 -24.39 -11.38
C ARG A 390 8.29 -23.04 -11.01
N GLU A 391 7.51 -22.23 -10.31
CA GLU A 391 7.95 -20.91 -9.89
C GLU A 391 7.13 -20.45 -8.69
N ILE A 392 7.79 -19.78 -7.76
CA ILE A 392 7.16 -18.83 -6.86
C ILE A 392 7.85 -17.48 -7.04
N LYS A 393 7.07 -16.44 -7.35
CA LYS A 393 7.54 -15.06 -7.50
C LYS A 393 6.94 -14.20 -6.40
N LEU A 394 7.72 -13.32 -5.78
CA LEU A 394 7.19 -12.30 -4.87
C LEU A 394 7.58 -10.92 -5.39
N ALA A 395 6.65 -10.31 -6.12
CA ALA A 395 6.91 -9.09 -6.87
C ALA A 395 6.47 -7.81 -6.15
N ASP A 396 7.08 -6.70 -6.56
CA ASP A 396 6.68 -5.35 -6.16
C ASP A 396 5.62 -4.73 -7.11
N ASP A 397 5.01 -3.62 -6.69
CA ASP A 397 4.13 -2.81 -7.56
C ASP A 397 4.91 -1.73 -8.36
N ALA A 398 6.24 -1.83 -8.42
CA ALA A 398 7.19 -0.85 -8.99
C ALA A 398 7.02 0.61 -8.53
N ALA A 399 6.32 0.85 -7.40
CA ALA A 399 5.76 2.14 -7.01
C ALA A 399 6.75 3.33 -7.04
N PHE A 400 8.00 3.06 -6.64
CA PHE A 400 9.07 4.03 -6.47
C PHE A 400 10.00 4.20 -7.68
N SER A 401 9.67 3.58 -8.81
CA SER A 401 10.53 3.61 -9.99
C SER A 401 10.54 5.00 -10.64
N ASP A 402 11.71 5.44 -11.11
CA ASP A 402 11.84 6.70 -11.86
C ASP A 402 11.12 6.65 -13.22
N ALA A 403 10.98 5.44 -13.76
CA ALA A 403 10.23 5.15 -14.96
C ALA A 403 9.61 3.75 -14.91
N TYR A 404 8.51 3.58 -15.63
CA TYR A 404 7.67 2.40 -15.68
C TYR A 404 7.63 1.87 -17.11
N ASP A 405 8.01 0.61 -17.30
CA ASP A 405 7.95 -0.01 -18.61
C ASP A 405 6.53 -0.54 -18.88
N ILE A 406 5.89 0.06 -19.89
CA ILE A 406 4.62 -0.40 -20.43
C ILE A 406 4.93 -1.28 -21.64
N THR A 407 4.77 -2.59 -21.47
CA THR A 407 4.96 -3.54 -22.56
C THR A 407 3.63 -4.03 -23.10
N PHE A 408 3.55 -4.21 -24.41
CA PHE A 408 2.32 -4.59 -25.08
C PHE A 408 2.57 -5.26 -26.42
N THR A 409 1.57 -5.98 -26.92
CA THR A 409 1.57 -6.58 -28.26
C THR A 409 0.22 -6.38 -28.95
N ASP A 410 0.20 -6.47 -30.27
CA ASP A 410 -1.02 -6.72 -31.03
C ASP A 410 -1.07 -8.22 -31.36
N VAL A 411 -2.02 -8.96 -30.80
CA VAL A 411 -2.18 -10.41 -31.05
C VAL A 411 -2.47 -10.68 -32.52
N ALA A 412 -3.20 -9.79 -33.19
CA ALA A 412 -3.47 -9.91 -34.62
C ALA A 412 -2.28 -9.48 -35.50
N GLY A 413 -1.31 -8.75 -34.96
CA GLY A 413 -0.11 -8.28 -35.68
C GLY A 413 -0.39 -7.32 -36.84
N VAL A 414 -1.52 -6.59 -36.82
CA VAL A 414 -1.99 -5.73 -37.92
C VAL A 414 -1.88 -4.23 -37.63
N ALA A 415 -1.79 -3.83 -36.36
CA ALA A 415 -1.78 -2.44 -35.92
C ALA A 415 -0.63 -1.63 -36.54
N ASP A 416 -0.94 -0.41 -36.98
CA ASP A 416 0.08 0.55 -37.43
C ASP A 416 0.57 1.42 -36.26
N THR A 417 -0.36 1.84 -35.40
CA THR A 417 -0.11 2.84 -34.35
C THR A 417 -0.87 2.55 -33.06
N VAL A 418 -0.39 3.11 -31.96
CA VAL A 418 -1.00 3.03 -30.62
C VAL A 418 -0.98 4.40 -29.92
N ASP A 419 -2.10 4.73 -29.28
CA ASP A 419 -2.18 5.73 -28.21
C ASP A 419 -2.17 5.01 -26.86
N ILE A 420 -1.40 5.54 -25.89
CA ILE A 420 -1.23 4.96 -24.55
C ILE A 420 -1.76 5.96 -23.54
N TRP A 421 -2.62 5.47 -22.64
CA TRP A 421 -3.34 6.26 -21.68
C TRP A 421 -3.17 5.70 -20.27
N VAL A 422 -3.35 6.55 -19.27
CA VAL A 422 -3.44 6.17 -17.87
C VAL A 422 -4.69 6.76 -17.21
N THR A 423 -5.33 5.98 -16.35
CA THR A 423 -6.52 6.41 -15.58
C THR A 423 -6.51 5.84 -14.18
N THR A 424 -7.14 6.53 -13.24
CA THR A 424 -7.40 5.99 -11.89
C THR A 424 -8.68 5.16 -11.83
N ASN A 425 -9.50 5.18 -12.90
CA ASN A 425 -10.77 4.47 -12.99
C ASN A 425 -10.69 3.42 -14.11
N ARG A 426 -10.35 2.18 -13.75
CA ARG A 426 -10.26 1.07 -14.72
C ARG A 426 -11.58 0.95 -15.48
N GLY A 427 -11.54 0.55 -16.75
CA GLY A 427 -12.71 0.30 -17.63
C GLY A 427 -13.58 1.51 -18.00
N ALA A 428 -13.35 2.70 -17.46
CA ALA A 428 -14.05 3.92 -17.85
C ALA A 428 -13.59 4.50 -19.21
N PHE A 429 -12.43 4.08 -19.72
CA PHE A 429 -11.75 4.61 -20.91
C PHE A 429 -11.59 6.14 -20.91
N ASP A 430 -11.37 6.70 -19.73
CA ASP A 430 -11.08 8.11 -19.47
C ASP A 430 -9.60 8.33 -19.09
N GLY A 431 -9.23 9.55 -18.69
CA GLY A 431 -7.91 9.81 -18.12
C GLY A 431 -6.94 10.55 -19.04
N THR A 432 -5.65 10.33 -18.80
CA THR A 432 -4.56 11.15 -19.32
C THR A 432 -3.79 10.43 -20.42
N LEU A 433 -3.70 11.05 -21.59
CA LEU A 433 -2.84 10.59 -22.68
C LEU A 433 -1.37 10.75 -22.27
N ILE A 434 -0.60 9.67 -22.34
CA ILE A 434 0.83 9.67 -22.00
C ILE A 434 1.72 9.47 -23.23
N ALA A 435 1.20 8.83 -24.28
CA ALA A 435 1.86 8.75 -25.58
C ALA A 435 0.83 8.69 -26.69
N SER A 436 1.09 9.38 -27.81
CA SER A 436 0.17 9.37 -28.96
C SER A 436 0.85 8.90 -30.24
N ASN A 437 0.09 8.21 -31.07
CA ASN A 437 0.42 7.83 -32.44
C ASN A 437 1.78 7.14 -32.56
N ARG A 438 2.12 6.29 -31.58
CA ARG A 438 3.38 5.54 -31.52
C ARG A 438 3.29 4.40 -32.52
N LYS A 439 4.33 4.17 -33.33
CA LYS A 439 4.37 3.01 -34.23
C LYS A 439 4.34 1.71 -33.42
N VAL A 440 3.58 0.75 -33.91
CA VAL A 440 3.55 -0.62 -33.39
C VAL A 440 4.41 -1.51 -34.28
N GLN A 441 5.26 -2.31 -33.67
CA GLN A 441 6.04 -3.36 -34.32
C GLN A 441 5.38 -4.72 -34.08
N ASN A 442 5.64 -5.70 -34.95
CA ASN A 442 5.17 -7.06 -34.71
C ASN A 442 5.88 -7.66 -33.49
N GLY A 443 5.13 -8.33 -32.61
CA GLY A 443 5.61 -8.83 -31.32
C GLY A 443 5.55 -7.79 -30.20
N VAL A 444 6.41 -7.96 -29.19
CA VAL A 444 6.39 -7.12 -27.97
C VAL A 444 6.99 -5.75 -28.24
N ASN A 445 6.24 -4.71 -27.87
CA ASN A 445 6.64 -3.31 -27.90
C ASN A 445 6.81 -2.81 -26.46
N THR A 446 7.77 -1.91 -26.24
CA THR A 446 8.02 -1.29 -24.93
C THR A 446 7.92 0.22 -25.03
N PHE A 447 7.14 0.82 -24.14
CA PHE A 447 7.12 2.25 -23.89
C PHE A 447 7.56 2.54 -22.45
N ARG A 448 8.71 3.20 -22.30
CA ARG A 448 9.22 3.61 -20.99
C ARG A 448 8.60 4.94 -20.58
N TRP A 449 7.72 4.92 -19.59
CA TRP A 449 6.97 6.07 -19.10
C TRP A 449 7.62 6.67 -17.85
N ASN A 450 7.81 7.98 -17.79
CA ASN A 450 8.45 8.66 -16.66
C ASN A 450 7.45 9.26 -15.64
N GLY A 451 6.16 8.89 -15.71
CA GLY A 451 5.13 9.47 -14.84
C GLY A 451 4.65 10.86 -15.27
N THR A 452 4.76 11.21 -16.56
CA THR A 452 4.28 12.49 -17.11
C THR A 452 3.24 12.29 -18.22
N SER A 453 2.38 13.28 -18.44
CA SER A 453 1.44 13.30 -19.56
C SER A 453 2.18 13.48 -20.89
N ALA A 454 1.49 13.27 -22.01
CA ALA A 454 2.04 13.53 -23.35
C ALA A 454 2.45 15.01 -23.56
N THR A 455 1.98 15.93 -22.70
CA THR A 455 2.38 17.35 -22.69
C THR A 455 3.54 17.67 -21.76
N GLY A 456 4.04 16.69 -20.99
CA GLY A 456 5.16 16.83 -20.06
C GLY A 456 4.77 17.17 -18.62
N ALA A 457 3.48 17.35 -18.30
CA ALA A 457 3.03 17.58 -16.93
C ALA A 457 3.19 16.31 -16.07
N THR A 458 3.83 16.41 -14.90
CA THR A 458 3.96 15.32 -13.92
C THR A 458 2.60 14.89 -13.39
N LEU A 459 2.32 13.59 -13.40
CA LEU A 459 1.13 13.05 -12.78
C LEU A 459 1.29 12.97 -11.24
N PRO A 460 0.23 13.21 -10.46
CA PRO A 460 0.25 13.02 -9.01
C PRO A 460 0.60 11.58 -8.62
N ASN A 461 1.09 11.39 -7.40
CA ASN A 461 1.21 10.05 -6.82
C ASN A 461 -0.18 9.39 -6.75
N GLY A 462 -0.24 8.10 -7.04
CA GLY A 462 -1.50 7.36 -7.12
C GLY A 462 -1.37 6.04 -7.85
N THR A 463 -2.45 5.28 -7.88
CA THR A 463 -2.57 4.01 -8.61
C THR A 463 -3.24 4.28 -9.95
N TYR A 464 -2.61 3.84 -11.03
CA TYR A 464 -3.07 4.09 -12.40
C TYR A 464 -3.19 2.78 -13.17
N TRP A 465 -4.24 2.66 -13.97
CA TRP A 465 -4.43 1.61 -14.96
C TRP A 465 -3.99 2.11 -16.32
N VAL A 466 -3.24 1.28 -17.05
CA VAL A 466 -2.84 1.58 -18.42
C VAL A 466 -3.91 1.05 -19.35
N TYR A 467 -4.24 1.80 -20.40
CA TYR A 467 -4.97 1.22 -21.53
C TYR A 467 -4.45 1.74 -22.86
N LEU A 468 -4.66 0.91 -23.89
CA LEU A 468 -4.18 1.13 -25.23
C LEU A 468 -5.34 1.40 -26.18
N THR A 469 -5.07 2.21 -27.20
CA THR A 469 -5.91 2.33 -28.39
C THR A 469 -5.04 2.09 -29.62
N MET A 470 -5.10 0.88 -30.18
CA MET A 470 -4.35 0.53 -31.39
C MET A 470 -5.17 0.73 -32.64
N LYS A 471 -4.55 1.20 -33.72
CA LYS A 471 -5.25 1.57 -34.96
C LYS A 471 -4.63 0.91 -36.18
N LYS A 472 -5.49 0.43 -37.08
CA LYS A 472 -5.17 0.00 -38.45
C LYS A 472 -6.18 0.62 -39.41
N GLY A 473 -5.81 1.72 -40.07
CA GLY A 473 -6.77 2.54 -40.82
C GLY A 473 -7.91 3.01 -39.92
N SER A 474 -9.16 2.64 -40.25
CA SER A 474 -10.34 2.92 -39.42
C SER A 474 -10.61 1.88 -38.33
N ASN A 475 -9.91 0.73 -38.36
CA ASN A 475 -10.08 -0.32 -37.35
C ASN A 475 -9.36 0.09 -36.07
N VAL A 476 -10.03 -0.13 -34.94
CA VAL A 476 -9.51 0.22 -33.61
C VAL A 476 -9.69 -0.95 -32.67
N GLY A 477 -8.63 -1.30 -31.95
CA GLY A 477 -8.67 -2.23 -30.83
C GLY A 477 -8.29 -1.50 -29.55
N THR A 478 -8.86 -1.93 -28.42
CA THR A 478 -8.57 -1.35 -27.10
C THR A 478 -8.39 -2.45 -26.05
N ALA A 479 -7.47 -2.25 -25.12
CA ALA A 479 -7.29 -3.15 -23.98
C ALA A 479 -6.72 -2.42 -22.76
N TYR A 480 -7.13 -2.86 -21.57
CA TYR A 480 -6.57 -2.42 -20.30
C TYR A 480 -5.43 -3.34 -19.85
N SER A 481 -4.55 -2.81 -19.00
CA SER A 481 -3.67 -3.61 -18.17
C SER A 481 -4.46 -4.50 -17.21
N THR A 482 -3.91 -5.68 -16.91
CA THR A 482 -4.51 -6.59 -15.92
C THR A 482 -4.21 -6.16 -14.49
N GLY A 483 -3.11 -5.43 -14.28
CA GLY A 483 -2.76 -4.79 -13.01
C GLY A 483 -2.43 -3.31 -13.16
N PRO A 484 -2.42 -2.55 -12.06
CA PRO A 484 -2.09 -1.14 -12.10
C PRO A 484 -0.58 -0.88 -12.08
N VAL A 485 -0.20 0.34 -12.44
CA VAL A 485 1.09 0.95 -12.09
C VAL A 485 0.88 1.93 -10.95
N ARG A 486 1.72 1.86 -9.93
CA ARG A 486 1.67 2.81 -8.81
C ARG A 486 2.75 3.87 -8.98
N ILE A 487 2.40 5.14 -8.78
CA ILE A 487 3.35 6.25 -8.72
C ILE A 487 3.47 6.69 -7.28
N GLU A 488 4.66 6.51 -6.71
CA GLU A 488 5.06 7.02 -5.39
C GLU A 488 6.40 7.73 -5.51
N LYS A 489 6.41 8.89 -6.16
CA LYS A 489 7.62 9.71 -6.25
C LYS A 489 7.74 10.60 -5.02
N PRO A 490 8.93 10.68 -4.37
CA PRO A 490 9.18 11.67 -3.35
C PRO A 490 8.89 13.06 -3.91
N VAL A 491 8.06 13.86 -3.22
CA VAL A 491 7.83 15.25 -3.62
C VAL A 491 9.19 15.96 -3.63
N PRO A 492 9.64 16.55 -4.76
CA PRO A 492 10.94 17.21 -4.84
C PRO A 492 11.11 18.19 -3.68
N ALA A 493 12.26 18.12 -3.00
CA ALA A 493 12.55 18.94 -1.84
C ALA A 493 12.55 20.42 -2.24
N THR A 494 11.48 21.12 -1.88
CA THR A 494 11.23 22.51 -2.29
C THR A 494 11.49 23.43 -1.10
N PRO A 495 12.29 24.50 -1.25
CA PRO A 495 12.43 25.52 -0.23
C PRO A 495 11.06 26.06 0.20
N SER A 496 10.82 26.07 1.50
CA SER A 496 9.51 26.34 2.07
C SER A 496 9.62 27.20 3.33
N PHE A 497 8.53 27.91 3.63
CA PHE A 497 8.47 28.94 4.65
C PHE A 497 7.60 28.47 5.82
N PHE A 498 8.05 28.74 7.04
CA PHE A 498 7.33 28.34 8.25
C PHE A 498 6.13 29.25 8.49
N VAL A 499 4.97 28.65 8.70
CA VAL A 499 3.74 29.33 9.11
C VAL A 499 3.38 28.82 10.51
N PRO A 500 3.64 29.63 11.57
CA PRO A 500 3.31 29.24 12.94
C PRO A 500 1.81 29.39 13.19
N VAL A 501 1.22 28.36 13.81
CA VAL A 501 -0.19 28.34 14.22
C VAL A 501 -0.30 28.38 15.75
N THR A 502 -1.48 28.70 16.26
CA THR A 502 -1.80 28.42 17.66
C THR A 502 -1.88 26.89 17.82
N PRO A 503 -1.22 26.28 18.83
CA PRO A 503 -1.17 24.83 18.95
C PRO A 503 -2.54 24.16 18.92
N ALA A 504 -2.70 23.12 18.10
CA ALA A 504 -3.95 22.40 17.92
C ALA A 504 -3.74 20.87 17.91
N ARG A 505 -4.68 20.13 18.49
CA ARG A 505 -4.62 18.66 18.56
C ARG A 505 -4.93 18.04 17.19
N LEU A 506 -4.02 17.22 16.68
CA LEU A 506 -4.24 16.39 15.48
C LEU A 506 -4.60 14.94 15.87
N LEU A 507 -3.94 14.40 16.88
CA LEU A 507 -4.10 13.02 17.34
C LEU A 507 -4.14 12.95 18.86
N ASP A 508 -5.08 12.20 19.43
CA ASP A 508 -5.04 11.74 20.83
C ASP A 508 -5.65 10.35 20.94
N THR A 509 -4.80 9.32 20.99
CA THR A 509 -5.27 7.92 21.06
C THR A 509 -5.91 7.55 22.40
N ARG A 510 -5.95 8.44 23.39
CA ARG A 510 -6.69 8.24 24.65
C ARG A 510 -8.17 8.60 24.52
N THR A 511 -8.48 9.54 23.61
CA THR A 511 -9.83 10.10 23.45
C THR A 511 -10.45 9.78 22.09
N GLY A 512 -9.66 9.30 21.13
CA GLY A 512 -10.10 9.03 19.77
C GLY A 512 -10.05 10.23 18.81
N ALA A 513 -9.51 11.37 19.26
CA ALA A 513 -9.27 12.51 18.39
C ALA A 513 -8.29 12.12 17.26
N GLY A 514 -8.65 12.41 16.00
CA GLY A 514 -7.85 12.04 14.84
C GLY A 514 -8.11 10.63 14.28
N GLY A 515 -9.21 9.97 14.67
CA GLY A 515 -9.74 8.77 13.99
C GLY A 515 -9.17 7.42 14.43
N ASN A 516 -8.11 7.38 15.24
CA ASN A 516 -7.53 6.12 15.76
C ASN A 516 -7.95 5.87 17.21
N LEU A 517 -8.74 4.82 17.45
CA LEU A 517 -9.38 4.53 18.76
C LEU A 517 -8.55 3.65 19.71
N ALA A 518 -7.32 3.29 19.37
CA ALA A 518 -6.48 2.42 20.19
C ALA A 518 -5.07 2.99 20.41
N PRO A 519 -4.41 2.67 21.55
CA PRO A 519 -2.98 2.90 21.71
C PRO A 519 -2.19 2.28 20.54
N LEU A 520 -1.09 2.92 20.15
CA LEU A 520 -0.19 2.33 19.15
C LEU A 520 0.47 1.11 19.78
N GLY A 521 0.23 -0.05 19.19
CA GLY A 521 0.82 -1.31 19.59
C GLY A 521 2.27 -1.47 19.14
N GLN A 522 2.79 -2.67 19.31
CA GLN A 522 4.15 -3.02 18.92
C GLN A 522 4.24 -3.23 17.41
N GLN A 523 5.32 -2.72 16.81
CA GLN A 523 5.64 -2.87 15.39
C GLN A 523 4.53 -2.37 14.45
N VAL A 524 3.63 -1.51 14.92
CA VAL A 524 2.59 -0.90 14.09
C VAL A 524 2.88 0.58 13.90
N PHE A 525 2.39 1.10 12.79
CA PHE A 525 2.30 2.53 12.59
C PHE A 525 0.86 2.96 12.37
N THR A 526 0.60 4.23 12.66
CA THR A 526 -0.63 4.89 12.27
C THR A 526 -0.31 5.94 11.21
N GLU A 527 -1.19 6.05 10.23
CA GLU A 527 -1.14 7.12 9.24
C GLU A 527 -2.04 8.26 9.72
N LEU A 528 -1.44 9.44 9.88
CA LEU A 528 -2.06 10.61 10.49
C LEU A 528 -2.30 11.69 9.42
N ASP A 529 -3.56 12.14 9.33
CA ASP A 529 -3.93 13.34 8.60
C ASP A 529 -3.32 14.58 9.26
N VAL A 530 -2.53 15.32 8.49
CA VAL A 530 -1.87 16.55 8.96
C VAL A 530 -2.20 17.77 8.12
N THR A 531 -2.95 17.60 7.03
CA THR A 531 -3.43 18.67 6.15
C THR A 531 -4.95 18.81 6.26
N GLY A 532 -5.49 20.01 6.02
CA GLY A 532 -6.92 20.30 6.16
C GLY A 532 -7.43 20.33 7.61
N VAL A 533 -6.56 20.15 8.59
CA VAL A 533 -6.88 20.06 10.03
C VAL A 533 -5.95 20.95 10.86
N GLY A 534 -6.38 21.34 12.07
CA GLY A 534 -5.51 22.04 13.03
C GLY A 534 -4.93 23.39 12.55
N GLY A 535 -5.58 24.04 11.57
CA GLY A 535 -5.08 25.27 10.95
C GLY A 535 -4.04 25.07 9.83
N VAL A 536 -3.76 23.82 9.46
CA VAL A 536 -2.91 23.46 8.32
C VAL A 536 -3.76 23.41 7.04
N PRO A 537 -3.33 24.05 5.93
CA PRO A 537 -4.03 23.97 4.65
C PRO A 537 -4.17 22.54 4.12
N GLU A 538 -5.17 22.32 3.27
CA GLU A 538 -5.41 21.03 2.60
C GLU A 538 -4.34 20.69 1.54
N THR A 539 -3.70 21.70 0.95
CA THR A 539 -2.71 21.51 -0.13
C THR A 539 -1.49 22.43 0.04
N GLY A 540 -0.40 22.11 -0.67
CA GLY A 540 0.80 22.95 -0.72
C GLY A 540 1.68 22.91 0.53
N VAL A 541 1.44 21.96 1.43
CA VAL A 541 2.22 21.73 2.67
C VAL A 541 3.39 20.81 2.38
N THR A 542 4.61 21.22 2.72
CA THR A 542 5.84 20.45 2.47
C THR A 542 6.33 19.70 3.71
N ALA A 543 6.05 20.22 4.90
CA ALA A 543 6.35 19.61 6.19
C ALA A 543 5.41 20.15 7.27
N VAL A 544 5.22 19.38 8.34
CA VAL A 544 4.52 19.84 9.56
C VAL A 544 5.45 19.79 10.77
N VAL A 545 5.20 20.69 11.71
CA VAL A 545 5.89 20.74 13.00
C VAL A 545 4.87 20.44 14.08
N MET A 546 5.11 19.38 14.84
CA MET A 546 4.22 18.89 15.88
C MET A 546 4.99 18.71 17.19
N ASN A 547 4.35 18.98 18.33
CA ASN A 547 4.79 18.38 19.58
C ASN A 547 4.13 17.00 19.70
N VAL A 548 4.94 15.95 19.68
CA VAL A 548 4.46 14.57 19.83
C VAL A 548 4.75 14.12 21.25
N THR A 549 3.75 13.54 21.93
CA THR A 549 3.84 13.05 23.30
C THR A 549 3.46 11.58 23.35
N VAL A 550 4.31 10.78 24.00
CA VAL A 550 3.99 9.40 24.38
C VAL A 550 3.49 9.39 25.81
N ASP A 551 2.45 8.61 26.08
CA ASP A 551 1.85 8.45 27.40
C ASP A 551 1.59 6.98 27.74
N SER A 552 1.83 6.63 29.01
CA SER A 552 1.62 5.28 29.58
C SER A 552 2.17 4.11 28.74
N PRO A 553 3.42 4.15 28.26
CA PRO A 553 4.00 3.05 27.48
C PRO A 553 4.19 1.80 28.35
N THR A 554 3.98 0.61 27.78
CA THR A 554 4.11 -0.66 28.51
C THR A 554 5.51 -1.28 28.43
N ALA A 555 6.34 -0.84 27.48
CA ALA A 555 7.69 -1.34 27.23
C ALA A 555 8.65 -0.18 26.92
N GLY A 556 9.96 -0.44 26.98
CA GLY A 556 10.95 0.46 26.40
C GLY A 556 10.81 0.48 24.89
N SER A 557 10.71 1.66 24.27
CA SER A 557 10.50 1.78 22.84
C SER A 557 10.92 3.14 22.26
N PHE A 558 10.62 3.33 20.97
CA PHE A 558 10.80 4.58 20.25
C PHE A 558 9.65 4.84 19.28
N LEU A 559 9.39 6.13 18.99
CA LEU A 559 8.54 6.54 17.87
C LEU A 559 9.38 7.00 16.68
N THR A 560 8.97 6.62 15.47
CA THR A 560 9.50 7.16 14.21
C THR A 560 8.40 7.89 13.46
N ALA A 561 8.66 9.11 13.00
CA ALA A 561 7.77 9.90 12.17
C ALA A 561 8.37 10.09 10.77
N TRP A 562 7.61 9.80 9.71
CA TRP A 562 8.08 9.95 8.33
C TRP A 562 6.91 10.28 7.37
N PRO A 563 7.17 10.85 6.18
CA PRO A 563 6.14 11.09 5.17
C PRO A 563 5.42 9.81 4.77
N SER A 564 4.09 9.86 4.68
CA SER A 564 3.34 8.73 4.14
C SER A 564 3.65 8.49 2.65
N GLY A 565 3.61 7.23 2.25
CA GLY A 565 4.00 6.79 0.91
C GLY A 565 5.50 6.68 0.71
N GLU A 566 6.33 6.81 1.75
CA GLU A 566 7.76 6.53 1.71
C GLU A 566 8.14 5.37 2.65
N THR A 567 9.29 4.72 2.38
CA THR A 567 9.79 3.64 3.23
C THR A 567 10.16 4.15 4.62
N ARG A 568 9.83 3.37 5.66
CA ARG A 568 10.12 3.76 7.04
C ARG A 568 11.64 3.92 7.25
N PRO A 569 12.13 5.11 7.62
CA PRO A 569 13.54 5.31 7.89
C PRO A 569 13.99 4.70 9.22
N GLY A 570 15.26 4.33 9.34
CA GLY A 570 15.88 3.83 10.56
C GLY A 570 16.22 4.91 11.58
N VAL A 571 15.30 5.86 11.85
CA VAL A 571 15.49 6.99 12.78
C VAL A 571 14.53 6.89 13.96
N SER A 572 14.78 7.67 15.02
CA SER A 572 13.83 7.82 16.13
C SER A 572 13.58 9.29 16.45
N ASN A 573 12.32 9.66 16.62
CA ASN A 573 11.89 10.98 17.09
C ASN A 573 11.74 11.01 18.61
N LEU A 574 11.12 10.00 19.20
CA LEU A 574 10.96 9.87 20.65
C LEU A 574 11.52 8.54 21.11
N ASN A 575 12.02 8.49 22.34
CA ASN A 575 12.46 7.28 23.00
C ASN A 575 11.96 7.33 24.45
N PHE A 576 11.46 6.19 24.95
CA PHE A 576 10.77 6.14 26.23
C PHE A 576 10.91 4.77 26.88
N VAL A 577 10.74 4.73 28.20
CA VAL A 577 10.68 3.49 29.00
C VAL A 577 9.31 3.33 29.66
N PRO A 578 8.96 2.15 30.21
CA PRO A 578 7.61 1.88 30.72
C PRO A 578 7.12 2.93 31.72
N GLY A 579 5.85 3.31 31.58
CA GLY A 579 5.16 4.26 32.47
C GLY A 579 5.56 5.73 32.32
N GLN A 580 6.42 6.08 31.35
CA GLN A 580 6.80 7.48 31.12
C GLN A 580 5.78 8.26 30.29
N THR A 581 5.57 9.53 30.64
CA THR A 581 4.93 10.51 29.76
C THR A 581 6.00 11.49 29.28
N VAL A 582 6.35 11.46 27.99
CA VAL A 582 7.45 12.26 27.43
C VAL A 582 7.08 12.88 26.07
N PRO A 583 7.38 14.18 25.86
CA PRO A 583 7.23 14.83 24.57
C PRO A 583 8.58 15.01 23.83
N ASN A 584 8.52 15.20 22.52
CA ASN A 584 9.58 15.84 21.73
C ASN A 584 8.94 16.64 20.58
N LEU A 585 9.61 17.69 20.13
CA LEU A 585 9.23 18.38 18.90
C LEU A 585 9.60 17.52 17.67
N VAL A 586 8.69 17.45 16.70
CA VAL A 586 8.81 16.67 15.47
C VAL A 586 8.51 17.56 14.28
N THR A 587 9.54 17.92 13.53
CA THR A 587 9.45 18.41 12.15
C THR A 587 9.55 17.22 11.21
N VAL A 588 8.53 17.01 10.37
CA VAL A 588 8.45 15.86 9.45
C VAL A 588 7.92 16.30 8.09
N LYS A 589 8.54 15.80 7.02
CA LYS A 589 8.07 15.96 5.63
C LYS A 589 6.67 15.38 5.50
N VAL A 590 5.78 16.05 4.76
CA VAL A 590 4.43 15.55 4.48
C VAL A 590 4.46 14.71 3.20
N GLY A 591 3.80 13.54 3.22
CA GLY A 591 3.62 12.68 2.05
C GLY A 591 2.75 13.36 0.98
N ALA A 592 2.80 12.88 -0.25
CA ALA A 592 2.01 13.46 -1.35
C ALA A 592 0.49 13.43 -1.12
N ASN A 593 0.03 12.54 -0.24
CA ASN A 593 -1.35 12.39 0.21
C ASN A 593 -1.74 13.30 1.39
N GLY A 594 -0.86 14.20 1.83
CA GLY A 594 -1.16 15.11 2.94
C GLY A 594 -1.03 14.49 4.32
N ARG A 595 -0.39 13.31 4.45
CA ARG A 595 -0.31 12.51 5.67
C ARG A 595 1.14 12.19 6.08
N VAL A 596 1.29 11.78 7.34
CA VAL A 596 2.55 11.28 7.91
C VAL A 596 2.30 9.98 8.66
N ASN A 597 3.31 9.12 8.75
CA ASN A 597 3.24 7.89 9.53
C ASN A 597 3.92 8.07 10.88
N LEU A 598 3.36 7.46 11.94
CA LEU A 598 3.93 7.38 13.28
C LEU A 598 4.03 5.90 13.68
N PHE A 599 5.25 5.39 13.84
CA PHE A 599 5.53 3.99 14.17
C PHE A 599 5.93 3.82 15.64
N ASN A 600 5.47 2.74 16.28
CA ASN A 600 5.93 2.33 17.60
C ASN A 600 6.63 0.96 17.54
N SER A 601 7.82 0.84 18.13
CA SER A 601 8.65 -0.38 18.00
C SER A 601 8.26 -1.52 18.94
N SER A 602 7.79 -1.26 20.15
CA SER A 602 7.67 -2.28 21.21
C SER A 602 6.62 -1.87 22.24
N GLY A 603 5.90 -2.86 22.78
CA GLY A 603 4.81 -2.61 23.72
C GLY A 603 3.69 -1.74 23.15
N TRP A 604 2.85 -1.22 24.03
CA TRP A 604 1.76 -0.32 23.70
C TRP A 604 2.05 1.07 24.24
N ALA A 605 1.63 2.11 23.53
CA ALA A 605 1.75 3.48 24.00
C ALA A 605 0.60 4.35 23.48
N HIS A 606 0.12 5.27 24.31
CA HIS A 606 -0.72 6.35 23.82
C HIS A 606 0.15 7.38 23.12
N VAL A 607 -0.35 7.91 22.00
CA VAL A 607 0.33 8.93 21.21
C VAL A 607 -0.58 10.12 21.05
N ILE A 608 -0.01 11.29 21.32
CA ILE A 608 -0.66 12.58 21.20
C ILE A 608 0.19 13.41 20.24
N ALA A 609 -0.43 14.03 19.24
CA ALA A 609 0.26 14.95 18.34
C ALA A 609 -0.48 16.30 18.30
N ASP A 610 0.22 17.36 18.66
CA ASP A 610 -0.25 18.74 18.61
C ASP A 610 0.54 19.52 17.55
N VAL A 611 -0.12 20.03 16.51
CA VAL A 611 0.53 20.86 15.49
C VAL A 611 0.83 22.26 16.03
N VAL A 612 2.05 22.76 15.79
CA VAL A 612 2.48 24.12 16.18
C VAL A 612 2.82 25.01 14.96
N GLY A 613 2.93 24.40 13.78
CA GLY A 613 3.11 25.11 12.52
C GLY A 613 3.32 24.16 11.36
N TYR A 614 3.39 24.71 10.16
CA TYR A 614 3.63 23.96 8.93
C TYR A 614 4.57 24.73 8.01
N TYR A 615 5.17 24.04 7.06
CA TYR A 615 5.97 24.63 5.99
C TYR A 615 5.21 24.57 4.66
N THR A 616 5.30 25.64 3.88
CA THR A 616 4.70 25.72 2.54
C THR A 616 5.54 26.59 1.61
N ALA A 617 5.54 26.27 0.31
CA ALA A 617 6.22 27.09 -0.69
C ALA A 617 5.49 28.41 -0.99
N THR A 618 4.17 28.47 -0.74
CA THR A 618 3.32 29.63 -1.07
C THR A 618 2.50 30.06 0.15
N PRO A 619 3.15 30.62 1.18
CA PRO A 619 2.51 30.95 2.43
C PRO A 619 1.51 32.12 2.28
N PRO A 620 0.26 31.97 2.76
CA PRO A 620 -0.68 33.07 2.79
C PRO A 620 -0.19 34.15 3.77
N GLY A 621 -0.04 35.40 3.31
CA GLY A 621 0.38 36.54 4.14
C GLY A 621 1.88 36.64 4.43
N GLY A 622 2.72 35.83 3.76
CA GLY A 622 4.18 35.82 3.94
C GLY A 622 4.61 34.94 5.11
N GLY A 623 5.18 33.77 4.80
CA GLY A 623 5.71 32.82 5.78
C GLY A 623 7.10 33.22 6.25
N GLY A 624 7.50 32.71 7.41
CA GLY A 624 8.79 33.00 8.03
C GLY A 624 9.93 32.14 7.48
N ARG A 625 11.03 32.78 7.11
CA ARG A 625 12.36 32.19 6.91
C ARG A 625 13.11 32.16 8.23
N PHE A 626 13.95 31.15 8.44
CA PHE A 626 14.67 30.97 9.70
C PHE A 626 16.00 31.72 9.70
N THR A 627 16.24 32.46 10.77
CA THR A 627 17.55 33.03 11.09
C THR A 627 18.07 32.38 12.37
N SER A 628 19.18 31.64 12.24
CA SER A 628 19.86 31.02 13.38
C SER A 628 20.65 32.05 14.19
N LEU A 629 20.65 31.87 15.50
CA LEU A 629 21.40 32.66 16.47
C LEU A 629 22.35 31.76 17.27
N THR A 630 23.41 32.34 17.81
CA THR A 630 24.11 31.72 18.93
C THR A 630 23.15 31.66 20.12
N PRO A 631 22.95 30.49 20.77
CA PRO A 631 22.01 30.36 21.87
C PRO A 631 22.21 31.46 22.92
N THR A 632 21.15 32.23 23.18
CA THR A 632 21.18 33.38 24.11
C THR A 632 20.08 33.24 25.15
N ARG A 633 20.44 33.38 26.44
CA ARG A 633 19.48 33.27 27.53
C ARG A 633 18.52 34.45 27.58
N LEU A 634 17.22 34.16 27.46
CA LEU A 634 16.15 35.15 27.61
C LEU A 634 15.56 35.14 29.02
N LEU A 635 15.53 33.96 29.66
CA LEU A 635 14.95 33.73 30.98
C LEU A 635 15.76 32.70 31.77
N ASP A 636 16.07 33.00 33.03
CA ASP A 636 16.44 32.06 34.08
C ASP A 636 15.76 32.48 35.38
N THR A 637 14.70 31.77 35.76
CA THR A 637 13.96 32.09 36.98
C THR A 637 14.73 31.79 38.27
N ARG A 638 15.87 31.08 38.22
CA ARG A 638 16.69 30.77 39.41
C ARG A 638 17.52 31.97 39.85
N THR A 639 18.11 32.64 38.87
CA THR A 639 19.07 33.74 39.08
C THR A 639 18.47 35.10 38.74
N GLY A 640 17.36 35.13 38.02
CA GLY A 640 16.85 36.33 37.36
C GLY A 640 17.65 36.72 36.11
N GLU A 641 18.57 35.87 35.65
CA GLU A 641 19.35 36.10 34.45
C GLU A 641 18.44 36.12 33.21
N GLY A 642 18.79 36.95 32.23
CA GLY A 642 17.97 37.23 31.06
C GLY A 642 17.24 38.57 31.16
N ARG A 643 16.39 38.88 30.18
CA ARG A 643 15.67 40.18 30.08
C ARG A 643 14.18 40.09 30.42
N GLY A 644 13.74 38.94 30.96
CA GLY A 644 12.35 38.72 31.39
C GLY A 644 12.00 39.21 32.80
N GLY A 645 12.99 39.49 33.65
CA GLY A 645 12.77 40.11 34.98
C GLY A 645 12.05 39.26 36.03
N VAL A 646 11.72 38.00 35.73
CA VAL A 646 11.06 37.07 36.66
C VAL A 646 12.11 36.33 37.49
N VAL A 647 11.96 36.37 38.82
CA VAL A 647 12.84 35.66 39.78
C VAL A 647 11.98 34.81 40.71
N GLY A 648 12.37 33.56 40.92
CA GLY A 648 11.67 32.59 41.75
C GLY A 648 10.96 31.49 40.94
N ALA A 649 10.70 30.36 41.59
CA ALA A 649 10.01 29.24 40.96
C ALA A 649 8.58 29.62 40.57
N VAL A 650 8.17 29.21 39.36
CA VAL A 650 6.83 29.45 38.80
C VAL A 650 5.82 28.52 39.47
N PRO A 651 4.81 29.04 40.19
CA PRO A 651 3.78 28.20 40.80
C PRO A 651 2.88 27.51 39.78
N GLY A 652 2.29 26.39 40.18
CA GLY A 652 1.34 25.65 39.37
C GLY A 652 0.04 26.42 39.30
N GLY A 653 -0.54 26.50 38.11
CA GLY A 653 -1.66 27.38 37.82
C GLY A 653 -1.24 28.77 37.31
N GLU A 654 0.06 29.10 37.33
CA GLU A 654 0.57 30.40 36.88
C GLU A 654 1.28 30.31 35.52
N ALA A 655 1.42 31.48 34.87
CA ALA A 655 2.12 31.62 33.60
C ALA A 655 3.14 32.77 33.64
N VAL A 656 4.20 32.63 32.84
CA VAL A 656 5.20 33.67 32.58
C VAL A 656 5.04 34.17 31.15
N ASP A 657 4.80 35.47 30.98
CA ASP A 657 4.85 36.14 29.69
C ASP A 657 6.29 36.56 29.36
N LEU A 658 6.94 35.77 28.50
CA LEU A 658 8.32 35.99 28.09
C LEU A 658 8.38 36.93 26.88
N GLN A 659 9.03 38.08 27.05
CA GLN A 659 9.46 38.90 25.92
C GLN A 659 10.46 38.13 25.06
N VAL A 660 10.21 38.06 23.75
CA VAL A 660 11.11 37.36 22.82
C VAL A 660 11.62 38.25 21.70
N THR A 661 10.90 39.32 21.35
CA THR A 661 11.35 40.30 20.34
C THR A 661 12.12 41.46 20.97
N GLY A 662 13.03 42.06 20.20
CA GLY A 662 13.86 43.19 20.63
C GLY A 662 14.97 42.84 21.62
N ILE A 663 15.16 41.54 21.89
CA ILE A 663 16.13 41.03 22.86
C ILE A 663 16.84 39.78 22.33
N GLY A 664 18.01 39.46 22.87
CA GLY A 664 18.72 38.20 22.58
C GLY A 664 19.07 37.97 21.11
N GLY A 665 19.19 39.03 20.30
CA GLY A 665 19.45 38.94 18.86
C GLY A 665 18.20 38.85 17.98
N VAL A 666 17.00 38.79 18.57
CA VAL A 666 15.73 38.78 17.85
C VAL A 666 15.29 40.22 17.54
N PRO A 667 14.89 40.54 16.29
CA PRO A 667 14.37 41.85 15.93
C PRO A 667 13.16 42.28 16.74
N ALA A 668 12.93 43.60 16.87
CA ALA A 668 11.78 44.15 17.60
C ALA A 668 10.45 44.02 16.82
N THR A 669 10.50 43.89 15.50
CA THR A 669 9.34 43.84 14.61
C THR A 669 9.56 42.83 13.47
N GLY A 670 8.49 42.38 12.81
CA GLY A 670 8.58 41.50 11.64
C GLY A 670 8.87 40.02 11.96
N VAL A 671 8.88 39.65 13.24
CA VAL A 671 9.09 38.27 13.70
C VAL A 671 7.74 37.57 13.82
N THR A 672 7.58 36.45 13.14
CA THR A 672 6.34 35.66 13.13
C THR A 672 6.40 34.48 14.11
N GLY A 673 7.59 33.97 14.39
CA GLY A 673 7.83 32.86 15.32
C GLY A 673 9.24 32.86 15.89
N VAL A 674 9.46 32.12 16.98
CA VAL A 674 10.77 31.94 17.61
C VAL A 674 11.05 30.46 17.90
N ALA A 675 12.33 30.08 17.86
CA ALA A 675 12.81 28.78 18.31
C ALA A 675 13.52 28.95 19.66
N LEU A 676 12.97 28.32 20.69
CA LEU A 676 13.44 28.39 22.07
C LEU A 676 13.80 26.99 22.57
N ASN A 677 14.97 26.82 23.16
CA ASN A 677 15.22 25.67 24.01
C ASN A 677 14.75 26.03 25.43
N VAL A 678 13.67 25.40 25.89
CA VAL A 678 13.10 25.64 27.22
C VAL A 678 13.53 24.49 28.13
N THR A 679 13.92 24.81 29.35
CA THR A 679 14.33 23.84 30.36
C THR A 679 13.51 24.03 31.62
N VAL A 680 12.89 22.95 32.06
CA VAL A 680 12.21 22.81 33.35
C VAL A 680 13.23 22.29 34.35
N ASP A 681 13.43 23.00 35.45
CA ASP A 681 14.41 22.66 36.48
C ASP A 681 13.75 22.60 37.88
N GLN A 682 14.22 21.66 38.70
CA GLN A 682 13.75 21.41 40.07
C GLN A 682 12.20 21.40 40.23
N PRO A 683 11.44 20.69 39.38
CA PRO A 683 9.99 20.59 39.57
C PRO A 683 9.67 19.85 40.88
N THR A 684 8.69 20.35 41.62
CA THR A 684 8.26 19.75 42.91
C THR A 684 7.15 18.70 42.76
N ARG A 685 6.44 18.68 41.63
CA ARG A 685 5.35 17.74 41.28
C ARG A 685 5.43 17.34 39.81
N SER A 686 4.83 16.22 39.45
CA SER A 686 4.65 15.87 38.03
C SER A 686 3.67 16.82 37.37
N GLY A 687 4.02 17.30 36.17
CA GLY A 687 3.23 18.28 35.44
C GLY A 687 3.74 18.47 34.02
N PHE A 688 3.19 19.49 33.38
CA PHE A 688 3.58 19.94 32.05
C PHE A 688 3.68 21.46 31.94
N ILE A 689 4.41 21.91 30.90
CA ILE A 689 4.43 23.30 30.42
C ILE A 689 3.61 23.43 29.15
N THR A 690 2.74 24.43 29.06
CA THR A 690 2.11 24.86 27.79
C THR A 690 2.75 26.15 27.32
N THR A 691 3.13 26.21 26.03
CA THR A 691 3.68 27.43 25.41
C THR A 691 2.77 27.89 24.28
N TRP A 692 2.43 29.17 24.23
CA TRP A 692 1.53 29.72 23.20
C TRP A 692 1.77 31.23 22.98
N PRO A 693 1.28 31.81 21.86
CA PRO A 693 1.32 33.26 21.63
C PRO A 693 0.56 34.03 22.71
N THR A 694 1.22 34.97 23.39
CA THR A 694 0.58 35.82 24.40
C THR A 694 -0.59 36.60 23.80
N GLY A 695 -1.71 36.70 24.53
CA GLY A 695 -2.92 37.38 24.06
C GLY A 695 -3.91 36.48 23.31
N GLU A 696 -3.53 35.23 23.00
CA GLU A 696 -4.42 34.19 22.48
C GLU A 696 -4.92 33.28 23.61
N PRO A 697 -6.06 32.57 23.43
CA PRO A 697 -6.52 31.56 24.37
C PRO A 697 -5.48 30.44 24.54
N ARG A 698 -5.25 30.01 25.79
CA ARG A 698 -4.31 28.92 26.08
C ARG A 698 -4.81 27.60 25.47
N PRO A 699 -4.01 26.92 24.63
CA PRO A 699 -4.37 25.62 24.07
C PRO A 699 -4.26 24.50 25.11
N ASN A 700 -4.82 23.32 24.81
CA ASN A 700 -4.68 22.12 25.65
C ASN A 700 -3.42 21.29 25.30
N ALA A 701 -2.47 21.88 24.59
CA ALA A 701 -1.22 21.23 24.18
C ALA A 701 -0.14 21.38 25.27
N SER A 702 0.53 20.29 25.63
CA SER A 702 1.77 20.34 26.41
C SER A 702 2.97 20.49 25.48
N THR A 703 4.02 21.13 25.96
CA THR A 703 5.34 21.26 25.29
C THR A 703 6.44 20.56 26.06
N HIS A 704 6.26 20.40 27.38
CA HIS A 704 7.17 19.65 28.26
C HIS A 704 6.32 18.82 29.19
N ASN A 705 6.73 17.59 29.49
CA ASN A 705 6.17 16.80 30.57
C ASN A 705 7.32 16.42 31.49
N PHE A 706 7.11 16.61 32.79
CA PHE A 706 8.15 16.47 33.80
C PHE A 706 7.62 15.77 35.04
N VAL A 707 8.55 15.17 35.78
CA VAL A 707 8.30 14.54 37.09
C VAL A 707 9.25 15.15 38.12
N PRO A 708 8.99 15.02 39.44
CA PRO A 708 9.73 15.74 40.47
C PRO A 708 11.24 15.52 40.40
N ASN A 709 12.00 16.59 40.66
CA ASN A 709 13.46 16.62 40.74
C ASN A 709 14.21 16.19 39.47
N LEU A 710 13.55 16.20 38.31
CA LEU A 710 14.22 15.97 37.02
C LEU A 710 14.26 17.26 36.21
N THR A 711 15.48 17.61 35.77
CA THR A 711 15.68 18.66 34.77
C THR A 711 15.40 18.09 33.40
N VAL A 712 14.50 18.72 32.63
CA VAL A 712 14.16 18.30 31.26
C VAL A 712 14.13 19.49 30.33
N ALA A 713 14.69 19.32 29.13
CA ALA A 713 14.70 20.33 28.08
C ALA A 713 13.97 19.80 26.83
N ASN A 714 13.24 20.67 26.14
CA ASN A 714 12.66 20.40 24.84
C ASN A 714 12.73 21.66 23.97
N LEU A 715 12.88 21.48 22.66
CA LEU A 715 12.79 22.56 21.70
C LEU A 715 11.33 23.00 21.52
N VAL A 716 11.10 24.31 21.48
CA VAL A 716 9.80 24.93 21.27
C VAL A 716 9.88 25.87 20.06
N LEU A 717 9.04 25.60 19.05
CA LEU A 717 8.73 26.54 17.99
C LEU A 717 7.39 27.22 18.34
N ALA A 718 7.43 28.52 18.63
CA ALA A 718 6.26 29.26 19.10
C ALA A 718 5.91 30.43 18.18
N LYS A 719 4.61 30.60 17.91
CA LYS A 719 4.06 31.83 17.32
C LYS A 719 4.29 33.00 18.27
N VAL A 720 4.77 34.13 17.76
CA VAL A 720 4.91 35.35 18.55
C VAL A 720 3.54 36.03 18.71
N GLY A 721 3.15 36.31 19.95
CA GLY A 721 1.88 36.95 20.30
C GLY A 721 1.96 38.46 20.57
N ALA A 722 0.94 38.98 21.22
CA ALA A 722 0.77 40.40 21.53
C ALA A 722 1.98 40.99 22.28
N GLY A 723 2.47 42.14 21.82
CA GLY A 723 3.64 42.80 22.38
C GLY A 723 4.96 42.07 22.12
N GLY A 724 4.98 41.07 21.22
CA GLY A 724 6.19 40.35 20.87
C GLY A 724 6.61 39.33 21.92
N ARG A 725 5.62 38.69 22.57
CA ARG A 725 5.78 37.77 23.70
C ARG A 725 5.25 36.36 23.42
N VAL A 726 5.71 35.40 24.22
CA VAL A 726 5.15 34.05 24.34
C VAL A 726 4.84 33.76 25.80
N SER A 727 3.76 33.04 26.07
CA SER A 727 3.33 32.69 27.43
C SER A 727 3.72 31.24 27.74
N LEU A 728 4.28 31.01 28.94
CA LEU A 728 4.71 29.69 29.45
C LEU A 728 3.93 29.37 30.73
N PHE A 729 3.02 28.40 30.68
CA PHE A 729 2.15 28.01 31.80
C PHE A 729 2.68 26.78 32.51
N ASN A 730 2.79 26.83 33.83
CA ASN A 730 3.07 25.67 34.66
C ASN A 730 1.76 25.05 35.19
N SER A 731 1.51 23.78 34.86
CA SER A 731 0.29 23.08 35.28
C SER A 731 0.21 22.72 36.76
N SER A 732 1.33 22.42 37.43
CA SER A 732 1.31 21.85 38.78
C SER A 732 2.64 22.05 39.51
N GLY A 733 2.60 22.00 40.85
CA GLY A 733 3.79 22.20 41.69
C GLY A 733 4.48 23.54 41.44
N GLN A 734 5.65 23.76 41.99
CA GLN A 734 6.57 24.83 41.60
C GLN A 734 7.71 24.26 40.76
N THR A 735 8.24 25.05 39.82
CA THR A 735 9.43 24.72 39.02
C THR A 735 10.16 25.97 38.54
N HIS A 736 11.44 25.85 38.24
CA HIS A 736 12.19 26.87 37.53
C HIS A 736 12.10 26.69 36.02
N LEU A 737 11.93 27.80 35.31
CA LEU A 737 12.02 27.86 33.86
C LEU A 737 13.31 28.57 33.44
N ILE A 738 13.99 27.99 32.46
CA ILE A 738 15.10 28.58 31.72
C ILE A 738 14.72 28.56 30.23
N ALA A 739 14.94 29.66 29.51
CA ALA A 739 14.66 29.72 28.07
C ALA A 739 15.82 30.39 27.34
N ASP A 740 16.41 29.65 26.40
CA ASP A 740 17.48 30.11 25.52
C ASP A 740 16.92 30.24 24.09
N VAL A 741 17.05 31.41 23.46
CA VAL A 741 16.67 31.61 22.05
C VAL A 741 17.79 31.14 21.13
N ILE A 742 17.43 30.29 20.16
CA ILE A 742 18.38 29.72 19.19
C ILE A 742 18.15 30.23 17.76
N GLY A 743 17.02 30.91 17.52
CA GLY A 743 16.69 31.49 16.23
C GLY A 743 15.28 32.06 16.18
N TYR A 744 14.96 32.72 15.07
CA TYR A 744 13.65 33.33 14.85
C TYR A 744 13.21 33.21 13.39
N PHE A 745 11.91 33.38 13.16
CA PHE A 745 11.28 33.34 11.84
C PHE A 745 10.79 34.73 11.44
N SER A 746 11.18 35.19 10.25
CA SER A 746 10.81 36.52 9.71
C SER A 746 10.72 36.51 8.18
N ALA A 747 10.45 37.63 7.52
CA ALA A 747 10.53 37.70 6.06
C ALA A 747 11.95 37.42 5.52
N ASP A 748 12.97 37.66 6.35
CA ASP A 748 14.39 37.44 6.06
C ASP A 748 14.91 36.14 6.70
N GLY A 749 15.99 35.58 6.15
CA GLY A 749 16.64 34.35 6.61
C GLY A 749 16.71 33.29 5.52
N GLY A 750 16.96 32.04 5.93
CA GLY A 750 16.97 30.88 5.04
C GLY A 750 15.63 30.15 4.95
N ALA A 751 15.37 29.52 3.82
CA ALA A 751 14.18 28.69 3.59
C ALA A 751 14.45 27.23 4.00
N PHE A 752 13.44 26.55 4.55
CA PHE A 752 13.57 25.16 4.96
C PHE A 752 13.30 24.21 3.80
N VAL A 753 14.16 23.21 3.66
CA VAL A 753 14.03 22.12 2.69
C VAL A 753 13.84 20.82 3.48
N PRO A 754 12.63 20.25 3.52
CA PRO A 754 12.38 18.98 4.20
C PRO A 754 12.95 17.80 3.41
N VAL A 755 13.50 16.83 4.12
CA VAL A 755 13.98 15.57 3.54
C VAL A 755 13.27 14.38 4.18
N SER A 756 13.31 13.23 3.51
CA SER A 756 13.01 11.94 4.15
C SER A 756 14.00 11.75 5.30
N PRO A 757 13.54 11.44 6.52
CA PRO A 757 14.43 11.38 7.67
C PRO A 757 15.55 10.36 7.48
N GLN A 758 16.78 10.69 7.91
CA GLN A 758 17.94 9.79 7.76
C GLN A 758 18.85 9.87 8.98
N ARG A 759 19.36 8.72 9.41
CA ARG A 759 20.44 8.65 10.41
C ARG A 759 21.77 8.99 9.76
N LEU A 760 22.45 10.00 10.28
CA LEU A 760 23.77 10.42 9.79
C LEU A 760 24.90 10.03 10.74
N VAL A 761 24.62 9.94 12.04
CA VAL A 761 25.60 9.57 13.06
C VAL A 761 24.99 8.60 14.05
N ASP A 762 25.73 7.54 14.40
CA ASP A 762 25.42 6.61 15.50
C ASP A 762 26.73 6.11 16.11
N SER A 763 27.06 6.59 17.30
CA SER A 763 28.33 6.23 17.94
C SER A 763 28.43 4.76 18.34
N ARG A 764 27.30 4.03 18.35
CA ARG A 764 27.27 2.63 18.78
C ARG A 764 27.81 1.67 17.72
N ASP A 765 27.64 2.00 16.44
CA ASP A 765 27.99 1.14 15.31
C ASP A 765 29.03 1.76 14.36
N GLY A 766 29.40 3.03 14.55
CA GLY A 766 30.38 3.71 13.71
C GLY A 766 29.79 4.55 12.58
N THR A 767 28.45 4.62 12.47
CA THR A 767 27.78 5.42 11.44
C THR A 767 28.24 6.88 11.49
N GLY A 768 28.57 7.43 10.32
CA GLY A 768 29.12 8.79 10.21
C GLY A 768 30.58 8.91 10.66
N GLY A 769 31.31 7.80 10.84
CA GLY A 769 32.72 7.82 11.26
C GLY A 769 32.91 8.20 12.73
N VAL A 770 31.84 8.16 13.53
CA VAL A 770 31.85 8.40 14.97
C VAL A 770 31.63 7.07 15.66
N SER A 771 32.53 6.67 16.57
CA SER A 771 32.41 5.41 17.31
C SER A 771 32.79 5.55 18.78
N GLY A 772 32.11 4.76 19.62
CA GLY A 772 32.34 4.71 21.06
C GLY A 772 31.62 5.81 21.84
N GLN A 773 31.52 5.60 23.15
CA GLN A 773 30.86 6.54 24.05
C GLN A 773 31.66 7.83 24.20
N LEU A 774 30.95 8.95 24.22
CA LEU A 774 31.48 10.27 24.53
C LEU A 774 31.62 10.43 26.05
N GLY A 775 32.86 10.43 26.54
CA GLY A 775 33.18 10.53 27.97
C GLY A 775 33.02 11.93 28.58
N PRO A 776 33.30 12.09 29.88
CA PRO A 776 33.07 13.32 30.61
C PRO A 776 33.98 14.45 30.14
N GLY A 777 33.39 15.60 29.81
CA GLY A 777 34.13 16.77 29.33
C GLY A 777 34.57 16.68 27.87
N ALA A 778 34.25 15.60 27.15
CA ALA A 778 34.62 15.41 25.76
C ALA A 778 33.62 16.04 24.79
N ASN A 779 34.09 16.35 23.58
CA ASN A 779 33.25 16.70 22.44
C ASN A 779 33.59 15.85 21.22
N VAL A 780 32.60 15.66 20.35
CA VAL A 780 32.74 14.92 19.08
C VAL A 780 32.19 15.73 17.92
N ALA A 781 32.94 15.73 16.82
CA ALA A 781 32.49 16.30 15.55
C ALA A 781 31.56 15.32 14.84
N THR A 782 30.42 15.81 14.39
CA THR A 782 29.38 15.03 13.70
C THR A 782 29.27 15.51 12.25
N PRO A 783 29.64 14.67 11.25
CA PRO A 783 29.56 15.06 9.85
C PRO A 783 28.11 15.00 9.38
N LEU A 784 27.57 16.14 8.94
CA LEU A 784 26.17 16.20 8.50
C LEU A 784 25.99 16.49 7.02
N ALA A 785 27.02 16.94 6.29
CA ALA A 785 26.89 17.25 4.87
C ALA A 785 27.37 16.09 3.96
N THR A 786 28.55 15.53 4.22
CA THR A 786 29.18 14.51 3.36
C THR A 786 28.35 13.23 3.30
N GLY A 787 27.98 12.78 2.09
CA GLY A 787 27.20 11.55 1.91
C GLY A 787 25.77 11.62 2.42
N SER A 788 25.22 12.85 2.55
CA SER A 788 23.89 13.10 3.11
C SER A 788 23.01 13.94 2.18
N PRO A 789 21.70 14.07 2.49
CA PRO A 789 20.79 15.02 1.84
C PRO A 789 21.09 16.49 2.14
N VAL A 790 21.95 16.80 3.11
CA VAL A 790 22.29 18.17 3.51
C VAL A 790 23.44 18.69 2.63
N PRO A 791 23.25 19.77 1.86
CA PRO A 791 24.33 20.36 1.09
C PRO A 791 25.35 21.04 2.01
N GLY A 792 26.62 21.03 1.63
CA GLY A 792 27.68 21.73 2.39
C GLY A 792 27.50 23.25 2.49
N SER A 793 26.63 23.83 1.64
CA SER A 793 26.22 25.24 1.70
C SER A 793 25.03 25.51 2.63
N ALA A 794 24.46 24.50 3.30
CA ALA A 794 23.34 24.70 4.22
C ALA A 794 23.73 25.66 5.36
N GLY A 795 22.89 26.66 5.59
CA GLY A 795 23.09 27.63 6.67
C GLY A 795 22.74 27.07 8.05
N ALA A 796 21.81 26.12 8.10
CA ALA A 796 21.43 25.39 9.31
C ALA A 796 20.80 24.03 8.97
N VAL A 797 20.69 23.17 9.98
CA VAL A 797 20.10 21.83 9.90
C VAL A 797 18.99 21.66 10.94
N VAL A 798 18.01 20.83 10.62
CA VAL A 798 16.99 20.35 11.54
C VAL A 798 17.26 18.89 11.83
N VAL A 799 17.68 18.60 13.06
CA VAL A 799 18.12 17.28 13.49
C VAL A 799 17.41 16.84 14.75
N ASN A 800 17.31 15.54 15.00
CA ASN A 800 17.08 15.00 16.33
C ASN A 800 18.41 14.48 16.85
N VAL A 801 18.88 15.03 17.97
CA VAL A 801 20.05 14.50 18.68
C VAL A 801 19.50 13.56 19.75
N THR A 802 20.05 12.36 19.85
CA THR A 802 19.63 11.37 20.86
C THR A 802 20.83 10.89 21.65
N SER A 803 20.72 10.94 22.97
CA SER A 803 21.68 10.35 23.90
C SER A 803 21.16 8.98 24.36
N VAL A 804 22.02 7.96 24.30
CA VAL A 804 21.72 6.60 24.78
C VAL A 804 22.87 6.05 25.62
N ASN A 805 22.62 4.99 26.39
CA ASN A 805 23.62 4.32 27.24
C ASN A 805 24.34 5.25 28.23
N SER A 806 23.68 6.29 28.73
CA SER A 806 24.31 7.26 29.62
C SER A 806 24.65 6.66 30.98
N THR A 807 25.84 6.91 31.51
CA THR A 807 26.30 6.32 32.78
C THR A 807 26.09 7.23 34.00
N ALA A 808 25.83 8.52 33.81
CA ALA A 808 25.48 9.47 34.86
C ALA A 808 24.53 10.57 34.33
N PRO A 809 23.78 11.27 35.21
CA PRO A 809 23.11 12.51 34.82
C PRO A 809 24.10 13.51 34.24
N SER A 810 23.75 14.12 33.11
CA SER A 810 24.61 15.05 32.38
C SER A 810 23.79 16.13 31.66
N PHE A 811 24.47 17.00 30.93
CA PHE A 811 23.87 17.76 29.84
C PHE A 811 24.75 17.66 28.60
N LEU A 812 24.09 17.66 27.44
CA LEU A 812 24.77 17.77 26.14
C LEU A 812 24.53 19.16 25.56
N THR A 813 25.53 19.68 24.86
CA THR A 813 25.42 20.91 24.07
C THR A 813 25.81 20.58 22.64
N ALA A 814 24.98 20.93 21.66
CA ALA A 814 25.26 20.82 20.24
C ALA A 814 25.38 22.22 19.61
N TRP A 815 26.41 22.46 18.78
CA TRP A 815 26.67 23.78 18.17
C TRP A 815 27.46 23.68 16.86
N PRO A 816 27.50 24.74 16.02
CA PRO A 816 28.31 24.77 14.81
C PRO A 816 29.81 24.61 15.12
N ARG A 817 30.46 23.69 14.42
CA ARG A 817 31.91 23.52 14.52
C ARG A 817 32.64 24.80 14.08
N GLY A 818 33.75 25.10 14.77
CA GLY A 818 34.54 26.33 14.56
C GLY A 818 34.03 27.56 15.31
N VAL A 819 32.96 27.43 16.11
CA VAL A 819 32.46 28.47 17.01
C VAL A 819 32.68 28.03 18.47
N GLY A 820 32.87 28.99 19.38
CA GLY A 820 32.97 28.71 20.82
C GLY A 820 31.68 28.09 21.37
N ARG A 821 31.82 27.08 22.24
CA ARG A 821 30.69 26.36 22.82
C ARG A 821 29.75 27.31 23.60
N PRO A 822 28.45 27.34 23.31
CA PRO A 822 27.49 28.14 24.07
C PRO A 822 27.25 27.56 25.47
N ASN A 823 26.80 28.41 26.41
CA ASN A 823 26.42 28.00 27.77
C ASN A 823 24.92 27.59 27.85
N ALA A 824 24.47 26.81 26.87
CA ALA A 824 23.11 26.29 26.77
C ALA A 824 23.15 24.77 26.55
N SER A 825 22.31 24.03 27.26
CA SER A 825 22.15 22.59 27.04
C SER A 825 21.16 22.34 25.92
N THR A 826 21.49 21.45 24.99
CA THR A 826 20.55 20.87 24.03
C THR A 826 19.66 19.83 24.71
N MET A 827 20.19 19.02 25.64
CA MET A 827 19.39 18.02 26.36
C MET A 827 20.06 17.62 27.68
N ASN A 828 19.33 16.90 28.53
CA ASN A 828 19.76 16.48 29.87
C ASN A 828 19.62 14.96 30.04
N PRO A 829 20.59 14.15 29.60
CA PRO A 829 20.49 12.70 29.69
C PRO A 829 20.78 12.16 31.09
N ARG A 830 20.34 10.93 31.32
CA ARG A 830 20.48 10.21 32.59
C ARG A 830 20.51 8.70 32.40
N PRO A 831 20.99 7.93 33.39
CA PRO A 831 21.07 6.48 33.26
C PRO A 831 19.71 5.82 33.05
N GLY A 832 19.70 4.78 32.20
CA GLY A 832 18.54 3.92 31.97
C GLY A 832 17.43 4.52 31.09
N VAL A 833 17.59 5.73 30.56
CA VAL A 833 16.59 6.38 29.70
C VAL A 833 17.27 7.06 28.50
N PRO A 834 17.00 6.61 27.26
CA PRO A 834 17.35 7.36 26.07
C PRO A 834 16.68 8.75 26.07
N VAL A 835 17.42 9.81 25.72
CA VAL A 835 16.90 11.18 25.69
C VAL A 835 17.11 11.80 24.31
N PRO A 836 16.03 11.96 23.51
CA PRO A 836 16.05 12.73 22.28
C PRO A 836 15.67 14.19 22.52
N ASN A 837 16.20 15.10 21.70
CA ASN A 837 15.64 16.44 21.53
C ASN A 837 15.87 16.93 20.09
N GLN A 838 14.80 17.44 19.46
CA GLN A 838 14.94 18.07 18.14
C GLN A 838 15.67 19.42 18.29
N ALA A 839 16.53 19.75 17.33
CA ALA A 839 17.35 20.94 17.37
C ALA A 839 17.43 21.60 15.98
N TYR A 840 17.35 22.94 15.98
CA TYR A 840 17.61 23.78 14.80
C TYR A 840 18.98 24.43 14.98
N LEU A 841 19.98 23.93 14.28
CA LEU A 841 21.38 24.26 14.55
C LEU A 841 22.05 24.85 13.32
N LYS A 842 22.75 25.98 13.49
CA LYS A 842 23.67 26.47 12.46
C LYS A 842 24.71 25.40 12.14
N LEU A 843 24.99 25.20 10.86
CA LEU A 843 26.01 24.25 10.43
C LEU A 843 27.39 24.94 10.39
N GLY A 844 28.44 24.22 10.81
CA GLY A 844 29.81 24.67 10.60
C GLY A 844 30.12 24.84 9.10
N THR A 845 31.05 25.72 8.75
CA THR A 845 31.45 25.93 7.34
C THR A 845 32.08 24.70 6.68
N ASP A 846 32.48 23.71 7.49
CA ASP A 846 32.98 22.41 7.08
C ASP A 846 31.87 21.34 7.04
N GLY A 847 30.60 21.70 7.25
CA GLY A 847 29.47 20.77 7.22
C GLY A 847 29.30 19.92 8.49
N HIS A 848 29.91 20.32 9.62
CA HIS A 848 29.87 19.58 10.88
C HIS A 848 29.18 20.34 12.02
N LEU A 849 28.66 19.59 12.99
CA LEU A 849 28.36 20.09 14.34
C LEU A 849 29.34 19.51 15.35
N GLU A 850 29.51 20.18 16.48
CA GLU A 850 30.17 19.66 17.68
C GLU A 850 29.09 19.28 18.72
N VAL A 851 29.25 18.12 19.36
CA VAL A 851 28.42 17.68 20.49
C VAL A 851 29.31 17.45 21.70
N PHE A 852 29.03 18.13 22.80
CA PHE A 852 29.76 18.05 24.07
C PHE A 852 28.98 17.26 25.11
N ASN A 853 29.65 16.45 25.92
CA ASN A 853 29.08 15.80 27.10
C ASN A 853 29.73 16.33 28.40
N HIS A 854 28.92 16.72 29.39
CA HIS A 854 29.41 17.29 30.64
C HIS A 854 29.95 16.25 31.63
N SER A 855 29.26 15.15 31.84
CA SER A 855 29.53 14.16 32.89
C SER A 855 29.10 12.76 32.45
N GLY A 856 29.71 11.74 33.07
CA GLY A 856 29.51 10.34 32.65
C GLY A 856 29.92 10.09 31.20
N ASP A 857 29.57 8.92 30.71
CA ASP A 857 29.73 8.49 29.33
C ASP A 857 28.35 8.40 28.68
N THR A 858 28.26 8.64 27.37
CA THR A 858 27.02 8.45 26.60
C THR A 858 27.32 8.17 25.14
N ASP A 859 26.48 7.36 24.50
CA ASP A 859 26.41 7.29 23.05
C ASP A 859 25.57 8.46 22.50
N VAL A 860 25.88 8.89 21.27
CA VAL A 860 25.21 9.99 20.56
C VAL A 860 24.76 9.52 19.19
N ILE A 861 23.51 9.82 18.86
CA ILE A 861 22.88 9.55 17.56
C ILE A 861 22.38 10.89 17.00
N VAL A 862 22.56 11.11 15.69
CA VAL A 862 22.04 12.30 14.99
C VAL A 862 21.25 11.88 13.76
N ASP A 863 19.95 12.16 13.79
CA ASP A 863 19.00 11.92 12.70
C ASP A 863 18.62 13.27 12.06
N VAL A 864 18.64 13.39 10.72
CA VAL A 864 18.30 14.62 9.99
C VAL A 864 16.88 14.59 9.43
N PHE A 865 16.18 15.73 9.47
CA PHE A 865 14.80 15.89 8.98
C PHE A 865 14.67 17.00 7.91
N GLY A 866 15.72 17.79 7.73
CA GLY A 866 15.81 18.81 6.69
C GLY A 866 16.95 19.79 6.95
N TYR A 867 17.09 20.76 6.05
CA TYR A 867 18.13 21.78 6.12
C TYR A 867 17.60 23.14 5.68
N ILE A 868 18.36 24.20 5.95
CA ILE A 868 17.97 25.59 5.72
C ILE A 868 18.97 26.23 4.75
N VAL A 869 18.47 26.83 3.66
CA VAL A 869 19.26 27.44 2.56
C VAL A 869 19.00 28.91 2.34
#